data_AF-A0A7C8ILV0-F1
#
_entry.id   AF-A0A7C8ILV0-F1
#
_cell.length_a   1.000
_cell.length_b   1.000
_cell.length_c   1.000
_cell.angle_alpha   90.00
_cell.angle_beta   90.00
_cell.angle_gamma   90.00
#
_symmetry.space_group_name_H-M   'P 1'
#
loop_
_entity.id
_entity.type
_entity.pdbx_description
1 polymer ?
#
loop_
_entity_poly.entity_id
_entity_poly.type
_entity_poly.pdbx_seq_one_letter_code
_entity_poly.pdbx_strand_id
1 'polypeptide(L)'
;MANDESNSVGLDVVIIGAGIGGLTAALFLRQQGHKVVVLEQSRFANETGAAIHLAPNSNGLLRRLGIYAEEINANLMESITEYDIRNNLIRHIGLAEPNKLWQHPWHLIHRVHLHDELKRRALSEDGPGIPVELRLQSRVIRVNSSSSTVVLESGELVQGDVLIGADGVHSKTRAAVPGGGIKARSSGKSAFRFLLSRERVLEDPEIAQFAKRDGELVIWYDKDRRVVMYPCDKNRLLNFICIHPTTEGETKHGTDEWNSVASKKKLIEVYAKFDELLLALLNKADVDTLKIWELLDMDTLSTWVSDRLALLGDAAHPFLPHQGQGAACAIEDAAAIGVVLSKGVKPDEVPERLRLYGSIRQQRANRLQEYSRIAGQDLGGKELDMTGFTAYNFGHDEWDNATNIFRRWDWARKPHLYWRMPVSFGPMPGPRQTFEGRLRKADHSTFTTTSIEFKTSRTFLQNLFPSTSFCFKSPGTVAYASFSQTTLNKMEWLGGLGYRHMGLYIHGVQYIQKSGEVLDGTFLPILFENLTDPIVSGREELGMPKLHCSLDMWRREKSMRIQASWQGAIFGNLMLEGLQEVTSEADKNSIRREGDQGMFAYRYVPQVGNRGKSDVEHTIFIPHAEEDRGVPSNVLQVFKAKEASVSFEPLDWEALPTLHHIVSRLAEIPIYEVINAKIVEGLGVPDVSSARRID
;
A
#
# COMPACT_ATOMS: atom_id res chain seq x y z
N MET A 1 -24.18 -12.09 4.19
CA MET A 1 -25.03 -10.88 4.25
C MET A 1 -25.15 -10.34 2.84
N ALA A 2 -26.35 -9.97 2.43
CA ALA A 2 -26.69 -9.58 1.08
C ALA A 2 -26.20 -8.15 0.75
N ASN A 3 -25.69 -8.00 -0.47
CA ASN A 3 -25.53 -6.80 -1.30
C ASN A 3 -25.57 -5.44 -0.59
N ASP A 4 -24.39 -4.92 -0.28
CA ASP A 4 -24.10 -3.50 -0.46
C ASP A 4 -23.17 -3.36 -1.69
N GLU A 5 -23.62 -3.92 -2.82
CA GLU A 5 -23.19 -3.47 -4.14
C GLU A 5 -23.87 -2.13 -4.42
N SER A 6 -23.54 -1.10 -3.63
CA SER A 6 -23.56 0.23 -4.21
C SER A 6 -22.52 0.15 -5.34
N ASN A 7 -22.99 0.16 -6.59
CA ASN A 7 -22.15 0.39 -7.76
C ASN A 7 -21.32 1.64 -7.48
N SER A 8 -20.11 1.49 -6.91
CA SER A 8 -19.20 2.61 -6.77
C SER A 8 -18.68 2.87 -8.17
N VAL A 9 -19.44 3.67 -8.94
CA VAL A 9 -19.02 4.16 -10.24
C VAL A 9 -17.64 4.77 -10.05
N GLY A 10 -16.65 4.25 -10.77
CA GLY A 10 -15.30 4.80 -10.69
C GLY A 10 -15.30 6.25 -11.18
N LEU A 11 -14.32 7.04 -10.71
CA LEU A 11 -14.12 8.42 -11.15
C LEU A 11 -14.15 8.58 -12.68
N ASP A 12 -14.67 9.71 -13.15
CA ASP A 12 -14.51 10.20 -14.51
C ASP A 12 -13.13 10.88 -14.64
N VAL A 13 -12.20 10.28 -15.39
CA VAL A 13 -10.83 10.78 -15.56
C VAL A 13 -10.64 11.32 -16.97
N VAL A 14 -10.09 12.54 -17.07
CA VAL A 14 -9.67 13.13 -18.35
C VAL A 14 -8.14 13.21 -18.40
N ILE A 15 -7.55 12.52 -19.38
CA ILE A 15 -6.10 12.53 -19.64
C ILE A 15 -5.83 13.38 -20.87
N ILE A 16 -4.94 14.35 -20.76
CA ILE A 16 -4.54 15.23 -21.85
C ILE A 16 -3.22 14.75 -22.42
N GLY A 17 -3.25 14.14 -23.61
CA GLY A 17 -2.09 13.60 -24.33
C GLY A 17 -2.09 12.07 -24.37
N ALA A 18 -2.05 11.51 -25.58
CA ALA A 18 -2.00 10.06 -25.81
C ALA A 18 -0.57 9.56 -26.07
N GLY A 19 0.43 10.12 -25.37
CA GLY A 19 1.80 9.60 -25.38
C GLY A 19 1.94 8.31 -24.57
N ILE A 20 3.17 7.78 -24.46
CA ILE A 20 3.47 6.58 -23.67
C ILE A 20 2.95 6.73 -22.22
N GLY A 21 3.28 7.83 -21.53
CA GLY A 21 2.81 8.09 -20.17
C GLY A 21 1.29 8.17 -20.06
N GLY A 22 0.62 8.92 -20.95
CA GLY A 22 -0.83 9.10 -20.93
C GLY A 22 -1.61 7.80 -21.18
N LEU A 23 -1.21 7.00 -22.17
CA LEU A 23 -1.84 5.70 -22.43
C LEU A 23 -1.56 4.68 -21.32
N THR A 24 -0.37 4.73 -20.72
CA THR A 24 -0.03 3.88 -19.57
C THR A 24 -0.89 4.26 -18.36
N ALA A 25 -1.07 5.55 -18.09
CA ALA A 25 -1.94 6.03 -17.02
C ALA A 25 -3.40 5.63 -17.27
N ALA A 26 -3.86 5.70 -18.52
CA ALA A 26 -5.19 5.26 -18.92
C ALA A 26 -5.42 3.78 -18.60
N LEU A 27 -4.45 2.91 -18.89
CA LEU A 27 -4.51 1.48 -18.58
C LEU A 27 -4.56 1.20 -17.08
N PHE A 28 -3.68 1.82 -16.29
CA PHE A 28 -3.71 1.63 -14.83
C PHE A 28 -5.03 2.14 -14.21
N LEU A 29 -5.53 3.30 -14.64
CA LEU A 29 -6.79 3.85 -14.11
C LEU A 29 -8.00 3.05 -14.55
N ARG A 30 -8.00 2.54 -15.78
CA ARG A 30 -9.00 1.57 -16.26
C ARG A 30 -9.01 0.32 -15.37
N GLN A 31 -7.85 -0.24 -15.02
CA GLN A 31 -7.75 -1.40 -14.12
C GLN A 31 -8.33 -1.15 -12.72
N GLN A 32 -8.30 0.11 -12.26
CA GLN A 32 -8.92 0.53 -11.00
C GLN A 32 -10.44 0.74 -11.10
N GLY A 33 -11.02 0.55 -12.28
CA GLY A 33 -12.46 0.67 -12.53
C GLY A 33 -12.94 2.08 -12.88
N HIS A 34 -12.03 3.00 -13.21
CA HIS A 34 -12.36 4.35 -13.63
C HIS A 34 -12.84 4.41 -15.08
N LYS A 35 -13.67 5.42 -15.37
CA LYS A 35 -14.03 5.77 -16.74
C LYS A 35 -13.03 6.80 -17.25
N VAL A 36 -12.29 6.45 -18.31
CA VAL A 36 -11.16 7.26 -18.77
C VAL A 36 -11.40 7.79 -20.17
N VAL A 37 -11.25 9.10 -20.33
CA VAL A 37 -11.22 9.79 -21.63
C VAL A 37 -9.81 10.32 -21.87
N VAL A 38 -9.20 9.97 -23.01
CA VAL A 38 -7.91 10.49 -23.46
C VAL A 38 -8.13 11.47 -24.60
N LEU A 39 -7.62 12.69 -24.45
CA LEU A 39 -7.69 13.76 -25.44
C LEU A 39 -6.34 13.89 -26.15
N GLU A 40 -6.31 13.72 -27.46
CA GLU A 40 -5.11 13.79 -28.28
C GLU A 40 -5.29 14.77 -29.44
N GLN A 41 -4.31 15.66 -29.65
CA GLN A 41 -4.41 16.69 -30.69
C GLN A 41 -4.14 16.17 -32.11
N SER A 42 -3.35 15.11 -32.26
CA SER A 42 -2.95 14.57 -33.56
C SER A 42 -3.94 13.54 -34.11
N ARG A 43 -3.74 13.16 -35.39
CA ARG A 43 -4.42 12.04 -36.05
C ARG A 43 -3.56 10.77 -36.12
N PHE A 44 -2.37 10.78 -35.51
CA PHE A 44 -1.33 9.76 -35.66
C PHE A 44 -0.89 9.45 -37.11
N ALA A 45 -1.15 10.33 -38.07
CA ALA A 45 -0.92 10.07 -39.49
C ALA A 45 0.57 9.94 -39.90
N ASN A 46 1.52 10.40 -39.07
CA ASN A 46 2.94 10.49 -39.39
C ASN A 46 3.85 10.06 -38.22
N GLU A 47 3.51 8.98 -37.50
CA GLU A 47 4.39 8.45 -36.45
C GLU A 47 5.62 7.75 -37.04
N THR A 48 6.60 8.53 -37.49
CA THR A 48 7.98 8.08 -37.69
C THR A 48 8.67 8.13 -36.32
N GLY A 49 8.59 7.01 -35.59
CA GLY A 49 9.08 6.95 -34.21
C GLY A 49 10.54 6.51 -34.11
N ALA A 50 11.28 7.13 -33.21
CA ALA A 50 12.59 6.64 -32.81
C ALA A 50 12.47 5.41 -31.89
N ALA A 51 13.57 4.73 -31.59
CA ALA A 51 13.58 3.66 -30.59
C ALA A 51 13.77 4.22 -29.17
N ILE A 52 13.37 3.46 -28.15
CA ILE A 52 13.49 3.79 -26.73
C ILE A 52 14.00 2.59 -25.92
N HIS A 53 14.51 2.87 -24.73
CA HIS A 53 14.91 1.85 -23.75
C HIS A 53 13.72 1.53 -22.83
N LEU A 54 13.50 0.25 -22.59
CA LEU A 54 12.65 -0.28 -21.54
C LEU A 54 13.55 -0.93 -20.48
N ALA A 55 14.07 -0.09 -19.60
CA ALA A 55 14.86 -0.53 -18.46
C ALA A 55 14.01 -1.37 -17.47
N PRO A 56 14.63 -2.22 -16.63
CA PRO A 56 13.93 -3.17 -15.76
C PRO A 56 12.78 -2.57 -14.93
N ASN A 57 12.97 -1.39 -14.35
CA ASN A 57 11.97 -0.65 -13.56
C ASN A 57 10.69 -0.37 -14.35
N SER A 58 10.82 0.10 -15.60
CA SER A 58 9.65 0.38 -16.45
C SER A 58 9.07 -0.87 -17.13
N ASN A 59 9.92 -1.84 -17.48
CA ASN A 59 9.48 -3.07 -18.12
C ASN A 59 8.66 -3.94 -17.15
N GLY A 60 8.99 -3.92 -15.85
CA GLY A 60 8.17 -4.57 -14.82
C GLY A 60 6.73 -4.04 -14.76
N LEU A 61 6.59 -2.71 -14.83
CA LEU A 61 5.28 -2.06 -14.84
C LEU A 61 4.47 -2.37 -16.12
N LEU A 62 5.11 -2.46 -17.28
CA LEU A 62 4.45 -2.91 -18.51
C LEU A 62 3.99 -4.37 -18.40
N ARG A 63 4.84 -5.26 -17.87
CA ARG A 63 4.48 -6.66 -17.62
C ARG A 63 3.32 -6.79 -16.64
N ARG A 64 3.23 -5.91 -15.63
CA ARG A 64 2.07 -5.83 -14.72
C ARG A 64 0.78 -5.51 -15.47
N LEU A 65 0.84 -4.73 -16.54
CA LEU A 65 -0.30 -4.46 -17.44
C LEU A 65 -0.55 -5.60 -18.46
N GLY A 66 0.24 -6.68 -18.40
CA GLY A 66 0.20 -7.79 -19.35
C GLY A 66 0.80 -7.43 -20.71
N ILE A 67 1.69 -6.43 -20.77
CA ILE A 67 2.41 -6.05 -21.99
C ILE A 67 3.83 -6.60 -21.90
N TYR A 68 4.16 -7.50 -22.82
CA TYR A 68 5.46 -8.17 -22.89
C TYR A 68 6.23 -7.64 -24.10
N ALA A 69 7.29 -6.86 -23.85
CA ALA A 69 8.03 -6.17 -24.91
C ALA A 69 8.60 -7.14 -25.97
N GLU A 70 8.99 -8.36 -25.56
CA GLU A 70 9.46 -9.43 -26.43
C GLU A 70 8.39 -9.89 -27.46
N GLU A 71 7.10 -9.72 -27.17
CA GLU A 71 5.99 -10.07 -28.06
C GLU A 71 5.71 -8.97 -29.10
N ILE A 72 6.22 -7.75 -28.87
CA ILE A 72 6.02 -6.57 -29.73
C ILE A 72 7.33 -6.10 -30.37
N ASN A 73 8.14 -7.08 -30.78
CA ASN A 73 9.38 -6.91 -31.55
C ASN A 73 10.50 -6.14 -30.83
N ALA A 74 10.51 -6.11 -29.50
CA ALA A 74 11.65 -5.58 -28.77
C ALA A 74 12.87 -6.52 -28.82
N ASN A 75 14.04 -5.94 -28.58
CA ASN A 75 15.32 -6.62 -28.55
C ASN A 75 15.87 -6.65 -27.13
N LEU A 76 16.38 -7.80 -26.68
CA LEU A 76 17.15 -7.87 -25.44
C LEU A 76 18.40 -7.00 -25.58
N MET A 77 18.69 -6.21 -24.55
CA MET A 77 19.94 -5.46 -24.45
C MET A 77 21.05 -6.42 -24.01
N GLU A 78 21.89 -6.85 -24.96
CA GLU A 78 22.89 -7.91 -24.72
C GLU A 78 24.28 -7.36 -24.44
N SER A 79 24.65 -6.22 -25.01
CA SER A 79 25.98 -5.63 -24.81
C SER A 79 26.03 -4.12 -25.02
N ILE A 80 27.07 -3.50 -24.47
CA ILE A 80 27.42 -2.10 -24.68
C ILE A 80 28.84 -2.02 -25.20
N THR A 81 29.04 -1.29 -26.29
CA THR A 81 30.34 -1.05 -26.91
C THR A 81 30.57 0.44 -27.07
N GLU A 82 31.76 0.90 -26.69
CA GLU A 82 32.13 2.31 -26.79
C GLU A 82 33.42 2.48 -27.61
N TYR A 83 33.42 3.47 -28.47
CA TYR A 83 34.54 3.83 -29.35
C TYR A 83 34.92 5.30 -29.19
N ASP A 84 36.18 5.62 -29.46
CA ASP A 84 36.62 7.00 -29.68
C ASP A 84 36.30 7.46 -31.12
N ILE A 85 36.64 8.71 -31.45
CA ILE A 85 36.42 9.27 -32.79
C ILE A 85 37.21 8.58 -33.91
N ARG A 86 38.23 7.77 -33.58
CA ARG A 86 39.09 7.05 -34.53
C ARG A 86 38.74 5.55 -34.61
N ASN A 87 37.56 5.17 -34.12
CA ASN A 87 37.11 3.78 -34.02
C ASN A 87 37.99 2.87 -33.14
N ASN A 88 38.82 3.42 -32.25
CA ASN A 88 39.49 2.59 -31.24
C ASN A 88 38.49 2.18 -30.17
N LEU A 89 38.49 0.91 -29.81
CA LEU A 89 37.63 0.37 -28.75
C LEU A 89 38.02 0.96 -27.40
N ILE A 90 37.11 1.70 -26.76
CA ILE A 90 37.25 2.18 -25.39
C ILE A 90 36.89 1.05 -24.43
N ARG A 91 35.70 0.46 -24.60
CA ARG A 91 35.24 -0.68 -23.80
C ARG A 91 34.15 -1.49 -24.49
N HIS A 92 34.05 -2.76 -24.11
CA HIS A 92 32.94 -3.66 -24.46
C HIS A 92 32.47 -4.40 -23.20
N ILE A 93 31.16 -4.42 -22.97
CA ILE A 93 30.55 -5.04 -21.80
C ILE A 93 29.42 -5.95 -22.26
N GLY A 94 29.55 -7.25 -21.99
CA GLY A 94 28.44 -8.20 -22.13
C GLY A 94 27.49 -8.12 -20.92
N LEU A 95 26.20 -8.05 -21.18
CA LEU A 95 25.16 -7.86 -20.16
C LEU A 95 24.42 -9.16 -19.78
N ALA A 96 24.77 -10.31 -20.36
CA ALA A 96 24.11 -11.59 -20.08
C ALA A 96 24.11 -11.96 -18.58
N GLU A 97 25.27 -11.89 -17.90
CA GLU A 97 25.35 -12.15 -16.46
C GLU A 97 24.81 -10.97 -15.61
N PRO A 98 25.21 -9.70 -15.85
CA PRO A 98 24.67 -8.56 -15.10
C PRO A 98 23.13 -8.45 -15.15
N ASN A 99 22.50 -8.79 -16.27
CA ASN A 99 21.04 -8.71 -16.41
C ASN A 99 20.30 -9.73 -15.54
N LYS A 100 20.95 -10.81 -15.05
CA LYS A 100 20.32 -11.79 -14.14
C LYS A 100 20.02 -11.22 -12.75
N LEU A 101 20.64 -10.09 -12.40
CA LEU A 101 20.34 -9.39 -11.14
C LEU A 101 18.92 -8.80 -11.12
N TRP A 102 18.38 -8.45 -12.29
CA TRP A 102 17.10 -7.76 -12.42
C TRP A 102 15.97 -8.75 -12.67
N GLN A 103 14.83 -8.52 -12.01
CA GLN A 103 13.63 -9.34 -12.19
C GLN A 103 13.08 -9.27 -13.62
N HIS A 104 13.27 -8.14 -14.30
CA HIS A 104 12.73 -7.88 -15.63
C HIS A 104 13.84 -7.52 -16.62
N PRO A 105 13.78 -8.03 -17.86
CA PRO A 105 14.82 -7.80 -18.84
C PRO A 105 14.89 -6.34 -19.27
N TRP A 106 16.08 -5.87 -19.61
CA TRP A 106 16.27 -4.60 -20.28
C TRP A 106 16.07 -4.77 -21.78
N HIS A 107 15.06 -4.10 -22.35
CA HIS A 107 14.74 -4.18 -23.76
C HIS A 107 14.99 -2.86 -24.51
N LEU A 108 15.28 -2.98 -25.80
CA LEU A 108 15.32 -1.91 -26.79
C LEU A 108 14.10 -2.08 -27.70
N ILE A 109 13.25 -1.06 -27.81
CA ILE A 109 11.98 -1.19 -28.54
C ILE A 109 11.75 -0.01 -29.48
N HIS A 110 11.13 -0.29 -30.62
CA HIS A 110 10.64 0.76 -31.52
C HIS A 110 9.45 1.47 -30.84
N ARG A 111 9.51 2.79 -30.64
CA ARG A 111 8.51 3.53 -29.86
C ARG A 111 7.08 3.33 -30.39
N VAL A 112 6.91 3.24 -31.71
CA VAL A 112 5.59 3.03 -32.34
C VAL A 112 4.99 1.69 -31.92
N HIS A 113 5.78 0.61 -31.82
CA HIS A 113 5.23 -0.69 -31.39
C HIS A 113 4.73 -0.64 -29.95
N LEU A 114 5.47 0.02 -29.05
CA LEU A 114 5.00 0.20 -27.68
C LEU A 114 3.74 1.06 -27.62
N HIS A 115 3.72 2.17 -28.37
CA HIS A 115 2.57 3.07 -28.43
C HIS A 115 1.32 2.37 -28.96
N ASP A 116 1.45 1.66 -30.08
CA ASP A 116 0.36 0.90 -30.70
C ASP A 116 -0.16 -0.19 -29.77
N GLU A 117 0.71 -0.89 -29.06
CA GLU A 117 0.28 -1.91 -28.10
C GLU A 117 -0.43 -1.29 -26.90
N LEU A 118 0.09 -0.21 -26.32
CA LEU A 118 -0.57 0.53 -25.25
C LEU A 118 -1.96 1.03 -25.69
N LYS A 119 -2.05 1.61 -26.89
CA LYS A 119 -3.30 2.08 -27.49
C LYS A 119 -4.27 0.93 -27.71
N ARG A 120 -3.82 -0.16 -28.34
CA ARG A 120 -4.64 -1.35 -28.59
C ARG A 120 -5.22 -1.90 -27.29
N ARG A 121 -4.41 -2.05 -26.25
CA ARG A 121 -4.84 -2.54 -24.93
C ARG A 121 -5.79 -1.57 -24.23
N ALA A 122 -5.53 -0.26 -24.33
CA ALA A 122 -6.38 0.76 -23.71
C ALA A 122 -7.80 0.76 -24.29
N LEU A 123 -7.92 0.56 -25.61
CA LEU A 123 -9.17 0.58 -26.36
C LEU A 123 -9.89 -0.78 -26.43
N SER A 124 -9.20 -1.87 -26.08
CA SER A 124 -9.72 -3.23 -26.19
C SER A 124 -10.95 -3.44 -25.28
N GLU A 125 -12.00 -4.07 -25.78
CA GLU A 125 -13.09 -4.60 -24.93
C GLU A 125 -12.56 -5.69 -23.98
N ASP A 126 -11.59 -6.47 -24.46
CA ASP A 126 -10.92 -7.50 -23.68
C ASP A 126 -9.95 -6.87 -22.69
N GLY A 127 -10.24 -6.98 -21.40
CA GLY A 127 -9.38 -6.54 -20.31
C GLY A 127 -10.17 -6.11 -19.07
N PRO A 128 -9.50 -5.99 -17.92
CA PRO A 128 -10.13 -5.45 -16.71
C PRO A 128 -10.60 -3.99 -16.92
N GLY A 129 -11.80 -3.67 -16.45
CA GLY A 129 -12.36 -2.31 -16.46
C GLY A 129 -12.92 -1.84 -17.81
N ILE A 130 -13.41 -0.60 -17.83
CA ILE A 130 -14.11 0.02 -18.97
C ILE A 130 -13.09 0.44 -20.05
N PRO A 131 -13.32 0.12 -21.34
CA PRO A 131 -12.48 0.62 -22.44
C PRO A 131 -12.27 2.12 -22.39
N VAL A 132 -11.03 2.54 -22.67
CA VAL A 132 -10.66 3.96 -22.69
C VAL A 132 -11.31 4.62 -23.91
N GLU A 133 -11.92 5.78 -23.72
CA GLU A 133 -12.42 6.60 -24.82
C GLU A 133 -11.28 7.49 -25.33
N LEU A 134 -10.76 7.24 -26.53
CA LEU A 134 -9.73 8.06 -27.15
C LEU A 134 -10.34 9.03 -28.16
N ARG A 135 -10.22 10.33 -27.89
CA ARG A 135 -10.65 11.41 -28.78
C ARG A 135 -9.45 12.05 -29.47
N LEU A 136 -9.35 11.83 -30.78
CA LEU A 136 -8.35 12.48 -31.63
C LEU A 136 -8.77 13.90 -32.00
N GLN A 137 -7.84 14.69 -32.54
CA GLN A 137 -8.06 16.08 -32.94
C GLN A 137 -8.64 16.97 -31.81
N SER A 138 -8.41 16.60 -30.57
CA SER A 138 -8.92 17.26 -29.38
C SER A 138 -7.83 18.14 -28.77
N ARG A 139 -7.46 19.21 -29.49
CA ARG A 139 -6.43 20.14 -29.01
C ARG A 139 -6.92 20.90 -27.79
N VAL A 140 -6.23 20.75 -26.68
CA VAL A 140 -6.48 21.50 -25.44
C VAL A 140 -5.82 22.86 -25.48
N ILE A 141 -6.57 23.91 -25.16
CA ILE A 141 -6.07 25.30 -25.13
C ILE A 141 -6.07 25.90 -23.72
N ARG A 142 -6.93 25.41 -22.81
CA ARG A 142 -7.02 25.89 -21.43
C ARG A 142 -7.46 24.79 -20.48
N VAL A 143 -6.96 24.82 -19.25
CA VAL A 143 -7.30 23.89 -18.17
C VAL A 143 -7.64 24.67 -16.92
N ASN A 144 -8.69 24.25 -16.20
CA ASN A 144 -9.03 24.73 -14.87
C ASN A 144 -8.93 23.56 -13.88
N SER A 145 -7.95 23.63 -12.96
CA SER A 145 -7.71 22.60 -11.96
C SER A 145 -8.84 22.46 -10.95
N SER A 146 -9.43 23.59 -10.53
CA SER A 146 -10.43 23.65 -9.46
C SER A 146 -11.78 23.06 -9.89
N SER A 147 -12.24 23.41 -11.10
CA SER A 147 -13.47 22.85 -11.69
C SER A 147 -13.26 21.55 -12.44
N SER A 148 -12.00 21.07 -12.55
CA SER A 148 -11.62 19.89 -13.32
C SER A 148 -12.18 19.93 -14.76
N THR A 149 -11.96 21.06 -15.43
CA THR A 149 -12.49 21.33 -16.78
C THR A 149 -11.38 21.65 -17.77
N VAL A 150 -11.51 21.11 -18.97
CA VAL A 150 -10.63 21.32 -20.12
C VAL A 150 -11.40 22.03 -21.22
N VAL A 151 -10.79 23.04 -21.83
CA VAL A 151 -11.33 23.76 -23.01
C VAL A 151 -10.58 23.31 -24.24
N LEU A 152 -11.30 22.78 -25.23
CA LEU A 152 -10.75 22.43 -26.53
C LEU A 152 -10.71 23.62 -27.48
N GLU A 153 -9.86 23.57 -28.49
CA GLU A 153 -9.79 24.57 -29.57
C GLU A 153 -11.12 24.71 -30.33
N SER A 154 -11.93 23.65 -30.36
CA SER A 154 -13.30 23.67 -30.91
C SER A 154 -14.29 24.50 -30.08
N GLY A 155 -13.92 24.88 -28.86
CA GLY A 155 -14.82 25.50 -27.87
C GLY A 155 -15.55 24.51 -26.96
N GLU A 156 -15.43 23.19 -27.21
CA GLU A 156 -16.01 22.16 -26.35
C GLU A 156 -15.38 22.19 -24.95
N LEU A 157 -16.23 22.01 -23.93
CA LEU A 157 -15.81 21.84 -22.54
C LEU A 157 -15.90 20.36 -22.16
N VAL A 158 -14.77 19.79 -21.74
CA VAL A 158 -14.70 18.42 -21.22
C VAL A 158 -14.43 18.50 -19.73
N GLN A 159 -15.25 17.81 -18.92
CA GLN A 159 -15.16 17.80 -17.46
C GLN A 159 -15.06 16.37 -16.95
N GLY A 160 -14.31 16.19 -15.86
CA GLY A 160 -14.27 14.94 -15.09
C GLY A 160 -14.01 15.21 -13.61
N ASP A 161 -13.84 14.17 -12.81
CA ASP A 161 -13.45 14.26 -11.40
C ASP A 161 -11.96 14.56 -11.21
N VAL A 162 -11.15 14.16 -12.20
CA VAL A 162 -9.67 14.24 -12.20
C VAL A 162 -9.16 14.61 -13.59
N LEU A 163 -8.16 15.50 -13.65
CA LEU A 163 -7.40 15.82 -14.84
C LEU A 163 -5.96 15.31 -14.72
N ILE A 164 -5.46 14.63 -15.75
CA ILE A 164 -4.07 14.17 -15.83
C ILE A 164 -3.40 14.83 -17.04
N GLY A 165 -2.42 15.70 -16.79
CA GLY A 165 -1.62 16.35 -17.81
C GLY A 165 -0.45 15.48 -18.26
N ALA A 166 -0.54 14.93 -19.48
CA ALA A 166 0.46 14.09 -20.13
C ALA A 166 0.83 14.63 -21.53
N ASP A 167 0.75 15.95 -21.71
CA ASP A 167 0.84 16.68 -22.99
C ASP A 167 2.25 17.13 -23.37
N GLY A 168 3.26 16.48 -22.78
CA GLY A 168 4.66 16.56 -23.19
C GLY A 168 5.38 17.86 -22.83
N VAL A 169 6.57 18.05 -23.38
CA VAL A 169 7.46 19.18 -23.05
C VAL A 169 6.83 20.55 -23.31
N HIS A 170 5.93 20.67 -24.29
CA HIS A 170 5.20 21.89 -24.65
C HIS A 170 3.84 22.04 -23.93
N SER A 171 3.70 21.37 -22.80
CA SER A 171 2.48 21.27 -22.00
C SER A 171 1.71 22.59 -21.84
N LYS A 172 0.41 22.54 -22.14
CA LYS A 172 -0.59 23.55 -21.76
C LYS A 172 -1.13 23.29 -20.36
N THR A 173 -1.18 22.02 -19.93
CA THR A 173 -1.66 21.65 -18.60
C THR A 173 -0.72 22.14 -17.50
N ARG A 174 0.60 22.15 -17.74
CA ARG A 174 1.61 22.62 -16.79
C ARG A 174 1.34 24.06 -16.33
N ALA A 175 0.90 24.93 -17.22
CA ALA A 175 0.59 26.33 -16.89
C ALA A 175 -0.55 26.49 -15.87
N ALA A 176 -1.36 25.45 -15.63
CA ALA A 176 -2.45 25.44 -14.66
C ALA A 176 -2.03 24.95 -13.26
N VAL A 177 -0.75 24.62 -13.05
CA VAL A 177 -0.19 24.24 -11.75
C VAL A 177 0.62 25.41 -11.15
N PRO A 178 0.60 25.64 -9.82
CA PRO A 178 1.42 26.66 -9.17
C PRO A 178 2.90 26.53 -9.53
N GLY A 179 3.51 27.62 -10.00
CA GLY A 179 4.89 27.62 -10.47
C GLY A 179 5.11 27.00 -11.86
N GLY A 180 4.05 26.57 -12.55
CA GLY A 180 4.10 25.91 -13.86
C GLY A 180 4.45 26.80 -15.06
N GLY A 181 4.74 28.08 -14.84
CA GLY A 181 5.21 29.01 -15.87
C GLY A 181 6.63 28.74 -16.38
N ILE A 182 7.33 27.74 -15.83
CA ILE A 182 8.66 27.33 -16.26
C ILE A 182 8.58 26.78 -17.70
N LYS A 183 9.39 27.36 -18.57
CA LYS A 183 9.52 26.94 -19.97
C LYS A 183 10.75 26.05 -20.13
N ALA A 184 10.60 25.00 -20.93
CA ALA A 184 11.74 24.25 -21.40
C ALA A 184 12.64 25.17 -22.24
N ARG A 185 13.94 25.07 -22.04
CA ARG A 185 14.98 25.85 -22.71
C ARG A 185 15.90 24.92 -23.47
N SER A 186 16.57 25.45 -24.49
CA SER A 186 17.66 24.74 -25.16
C SER A 186 18.72 24.30 -24.14
N SER A 187 19.18 23.07 -24.26
CA SER A 187 20.38 22.59 -23.55
C SER A 187 21.68 23.01 -24.24
N GLY A 188 21.60 23.69 -25.40
CA GLY A 188 22.74 23.98 -26.27
C GLY A 188 23.17 22.80 -27.14
N LYS A 189 22.42 21.69 -27.11
CA LYS A 189 22.64 20.50 -27.94
C LYS A 189 21.42 20.18 -28.79
N SER A 190 21.67 19.67 -29.98
CA SER A 190 20.69 19.10 -30.90
C SER A 190 21.06 17.66 -31.24
N ALA A 191 20.11 16.87 -31.75
CA ALA A 191 20.34 15.51 -32.18
C ALA A 191 19.77 15.24 -33.57
N PHE A 192 20.59 14.74 -34.48
CA PHE A 192 20.08 14.02 -35.65
C PHE A 192 19.54 12.67 -35.20
N ARG A 193 18.35 12.30 -35.64
CA ARG A 193 17.72 11.02 -35.37
C ARG A 193 17.20 10.42 -36.67
N PHE A 194 17.49 9.14 -36.88
CA PHE A 194 17.04 8.40 -38.04
C PHE A 194 17.06 6.89 -37.75
N LEU A 195 16.40 6.14 -38.62
CA LEU A 195 16.45 4.68 -38.63
C LEU A 195 17.20 4.23 -39.89
N LEU A 196 17.93 3.13 -39.77
CA LEU A 196 18.64 2.50 -40.88
C LEU A 196 18.37 1.00 -40.89
N SER A 197 18.11 0.42 -42.05
CA SER A 197 18.02 -1.04 -42.18
C SER A 197 19.35 -1.68 -41.78
N ARG A 198 19.31 -2.63 -40.84
CA ARG A 198 20.49 -3.38 -40.41
C ARG A 198 21.08 -4.19 -41.56
N GLU A 199 20.22 -4.73 -42.43
CA GLU A 199 20.63 -5.47 -43.63
C GLU A 199 21.51 -4.62 -44.55
N ARG A 200 21.11 -3.37 -44.82
CA ARG A 200 21.89 -2.42 -45.66
C ARG A 200 23.28 -2.10 -45.09
N VAL A 201 23.47 -2.28 -43.78
CA VAL A 201 24.78 -2.12 -43.11
C VAL A 201 25.58 -3.43 -43.21
N LEU A 202 24.93 -4.58 -43.04
CA LEU A 202 25.56 -5.90 -43.13
C LEU A 202 26.02 -6.26 -44.56
N GLU A 203 25.33 -5.76 -45.58
CA GLU A 203 25.71 -5.93 -47.00
C GLU A 203 27.00 -5.19 -47.37
N ASP A 204 27.42 -4.21 -46.57
CA ASP A 204 28.61 -3.41 -46.81
C ASP A 204 29.80 -3.96 -45.98
N PRO A 205 30.79 -4.62 -46.61
CA PRO A 205 31.85 -5.31 -45.88
C PRO A 205 32.69 -4.41 -44.97
N GLU A 206 32.80 -3.12 -45.29
CA GLU A 206 33.64 -2.17 -44.54
C GLU A 206 33.02 -1.82 -43.18
N ILE A 207 31.69 -1.68 -43.15
CA ILE A 207 30.94 -1.23 -41.95
C ILE A 207 30.10 -2.32 -41.29
N ALA A 208 29.96 -3.49 -41.91
CA ALA A 208 29.16 -4.62 -41.39
C ALA A 208 29.51 -4.96 -39.94
N GLN A 209 30.77 -4.79 -39.54
CA GLN A 209 31.26 -5.04 -38.19
C GLN A 209 30.44 -4.35 -37.09
N PHE A 210 29.91 -3.13 -37.34
CA PHE A 210 29.15 -2.36 -36.35
C PHE A 210 27.74 -2.90 -36.11
N ALA A 211 27.26 -3.81 -36.97
CA ALA A 211 25.91 -4.36 -36.92
C ALA A 211 25.88 -5.88 -36.71
N LYS A 212 27.02 -6.55 -36.47
CA LYS A 212 27.07 -8.03 -36.39
C LYS A 212 26.41 -8.62 -35.16
N ARG A 213 26.46 -7.92 -34.01
CA ARG A 213 25.90 -8.42 -32.75
C ARG A 213 24.44 -8.01 -32.60
N ASP A 214 23.64 -8.91 -32.07
CA ASP A 214 22.26 -8.63 -31.70
C ASP A 214 22.24 -7.85 -30.38
N GLY A 215 21.24 -6.98 -30.19
CA GLY A 215 21.04 -6.30 -28.91
C GLY A 215 22.18 -5.38 -28.46
N GLU A 216 23.09 -4.97 -29.35
CA GLU A 216 24.27 -4.18 -29.02
C GLU A 216 23.99 -2.67 -29.07
N LEU A 217 24.23 -1.98 -27.95
CA LEU A 217 24.31 -0.52 -27.90
C LEU A 217 25.74 -0.09 -28.21
N VAL A 218 25.92 0.67 -29.30
CA VAL A 218 27.20 1.23 -29.68
C VAL A 218 27.21 2.74 -29.47
N ILE A 219 28.26 3.27 -28.85
CA ILE A 219 28.43 4.70 -28.61
C ILE A 219 29.80 5.15 -29.11
N TRP A 220 29.84 6.20 -29.91
CA TRP A 220 31.07 6.93 -30.24
C TRP A 220 31.12 8.24 -29.47
N TYR A 221 32.24 8.51 -28.80
CA TYR A 221 32.45 9.74 -28.03
C TYR A 221 33.48 10.67 -28.68
N ASP A 222 33.13 11.95 -28.71
CA ASP A 222 34.05 13.07 -28.84
C ASP A 222 33.82 14.03 -27.66
N LYS A 223 34.60 15.11 -27.61
CA LYS A 223 34.55 16.11 -26.54
C LYS A 223 33.15 16.71 -26.34
N ASP A 224 32.46 17.07 -27.43
CA ASP A 224 31.21 17.83 -27.40
C ASP A 224 30.06 17.18 -28.19
N ARG A 225 30.29 16.01 -28.79
CA ARG A 225 29.34 15.29 -29.63
C ARG A 225 29.47 13.79 -29.44
N ARG A 226 28.38 13.07 -29.69
CA ARG A 226 28.33 11.61 -29.59
C ARG A 226 27.35 11.01 -30.59
N VAL A 227 27.65 9.80 -31.04
CA VAL A 227 26.76 9.00 -31.87
C VAL A 227 26.34 7.79 -31.05
N VAL A 228 25.03 7.60 -30.88
CA VAL A 228 24.45 6.44 -30.19
C VAL A 228 23.69 5.62 -31.22
N MET A 229 24.01 4.34 -31.33
CA MET A 229 23.39 3.39 -32.25
C MET A 229 22.94 2.14 -31.49
N TYR A 230 21.72 1.67 -31.73
CA TYR A 230 21.26 0.39 -31.17
C TYR A 230 20.12 -0.22 -32.02
N PRO A 231 19.98 -1.56 -32.00
CA PRO A 231 18.94 -2.24 -32.76
C PRO A 231 17.55 -2.07 -32.14
N CYS A 232 16.53 -2.13 -32.98
CA CYS A 232 15.13 -2.25 -32.63
C CYS A 232 14.39 -3.08 -33.70
N ASP A 233 13.12 -3.42 -33.43
CA ASP A 233 12.28 -4.19 -34.34
C ASP A 233 12.91 -5.53 -34.75
N LYS A 234 13.13 -6.41 -33.77
CA LYS A 234 13.82 -7.72 -33.95
C LYS A 234 15.18 -7.58 -34.66
N ASN A 235 15.93 -6.56 -34.28
CA ASN A 235 17.19 -6.17 -34.89
C ASN A 235 17.10 -5.83 -36.40
N ARG A 236 15.93 -5.60 -36.98
CA ARG A 236 15.84 -5.25 -38.40
C ARG A 236 16.27 -3.80 -38.67
N LEU A 237 16.08 -2.92 -37.68
CA LEU A 237 16.38 -1.50 -37.79
C LEU A 237 17.42 -1.09 -36.74
N LEU A 238 18.34 -0.22 -37.14
CA LEU A 238 19.30 0.47 -36.28
C LEU A 238 18.81 1.89 -36.03
N ASN A 239 18.61 2.25 -34.78
CA ASN A 239 18.26 3.60 -34.36
C ASN A 239 19.53 4.41 -34.09
N PHE A 240 19.61 5.59 -34.70
CA PHE A 240 20.70 6.54 -34.50
C PHE A 240 20.25 7.78 -33.74
N ILE A 241 21.10 8.23 -32.83
CA ILE A 241 20.99 9.51 -32.12
C ILE A 241 22.36 10.18 -32.16
N CYS A 242 22.53 11.17 -33.03
CA CYS A 242 23.79 11.88 -33.21
C CYS A 242 23.68 13.27 -32.57
N ILE A 243 24.15 13.37 -31.32
CA ILE A 243 24.10 14.57 -30.48
C ILE A 243 25.29 15.48 -30.78
N HIS A 244 25.04 16.77 -30.98
CA HIS A 244 26.03 17.78 -31.36
C HIS A 244 25.63 19.17 -30.83
N PRO A 245 26.54 20.17 -30.80
CA PRO A 245 26.19 21.55 -30.46
C PRO A 245 25.12 22.14 -31.40
N THR A 246 24.10 22.79 -30.85
CA THR A 246 22.97 23.33 -31.64
C THR A 246 23.43 24.30 -32.72
N THR A 247 24.45 25.12 -32.46
CA THR A 247 25.03 26.09 -33.39
C THR A 247 25.57 25.47 -34.70
N GLU A 248 25.85 24.17 -34.69
CA GLU A 248 26.35 23.45 -35.87
C GLU A 248 25.24 22.69 -36.62
N GLY A 249 24.04 22.57 -36.07
CA GLY A 249 22.90 21.88 -36.68
C GLY A 249 21.92 22.79 -37.42
N GLU A 250 22.05 24.12 -37.29
CA GLU A 250 21.12 25.09 -37.87
C GLU A 250 21.20 25.12 -39.42
N THR A 251 20.04 24.95 -40.06
CA THR A 251 19.76 25.56 -41.36
C THR A 251 19.06 26.89 -41.06
N LYS A 252 19.56 28.01 -41.63
CA LYS A 252 19.06 29.37 -41.34
C LYS A 252 17.52 29.42 -41.38
N HIS A 253 16.94 29.96 -40.30
CA HIS A 253 15.54 30.32 -40.03
C HIS A 253 14.47 29.97 -41.09
N GLY A 254 13.51 29.12 -40.67
CA GLY A 254 12.07 29.33 -40.81
C GLY A 254 11.47 29.35 -42.22
N THR A 255 10.88 28.23 -42.62
CA THR A 255 9.57 28.06 -43.33
C THR A 255 9.48 26.61 -43.80
N ASP A 256 8.35 25.97 -43.52
CA ASP A 256 7.73 24.68 -43.92
C ASP A 256 8.24 23.79 -45.10
N GLU A 257 9.49 23.87 -45.54
CA GLU A 257 10.07 22.90 -46.50
C GLU A 257 11.34 22.25 -45.92
N TRP A 258 11.13 21.09 -45.29
CA TRP A 258 12.20 20.22 -44.78
C TRP A 258 13.01 19.63 -45.95
N ASN A 259 14.14 20.25 -46.32
CA ASN A 259 15.04 19.68 -47.32
C ASN A 259 15.88 18.56 -46.68
N SER A 260 15.40 17.32 -46.81
CA SER A 260 16.01 16.12 -46.25
C SER A 260 17.45 15.86 -46.77
N VAL A 261 17.73 16.28 -48.00
CA VAL A 261 19.08 16.20 -48.61
C VAL A 261 20.06 17.17 -47.94
N ALA A 262 19.61 18.39 -47.63
CA ALA A 262 20.43 19.38 -46.90
C ALA A 262 20.76 18.89 -45.48
N SER A 263 19.83 18.22 -44.82
CA SER A 263 20.02 17.64 -43.48
C SER A 263 21.07 16.53 -43.47
N LYS A 264 21.10 15.67 -44.49
CA LYS A 264 22.11 14.61 -44.62
C LYS A 264 23.51 15.16 -44.87
N LYS A 265 23.64 16.17 -45.74
CA LYS A 265 24.92 16.86 -45.94
C LYS A 265 25.42 17.46 -44.62
N LYS A 266 24.52 18.09 -43.85
CA LYS A 266 24.84 18.67 -42.56
C LYS A 266 25.29 17.62 -41.54
N LEU A 267 24.64 16.46 -41.50
CA LEU A 267 25.08 15.33 -40.66
C LEU A 267 26.54 14.97 -40.96
N ILE A 268 26.91 14.80 -42.23
CA ILE A 268 28.30 14.46 -42.59
C ILE A 268 29.27 15.59 -42.24
N GLU A 269 28.90 16.85 -42.48
CA GLU A 269 29.73 18.01 -42.09
C GLU A 269 30.01 18.06 -40.58
N VAL A 270 28.98 17.85 -39.75
CA VAL A 270 29.10 17.88 -38.28
C VAL A 270 30.01 16.75 -37.77
N TYR A 271 29.99 15.58 -38.41
CA TYR A 271 30.79 14.43 -37.98
C TYR A 271 32.08 14.21 -38.79
N ALA A 272 32.50 15.18 -39.61
CA ALA A 272 33.63 15.06 -40.54
C ALA A 272 35.00 14.71 -39.90
N LYS A 273 35.15 14.87 -38.58
CA LYS A 273 36.37 14.51 -37.84
C LYS A 273 36.41 13.05 -37.38
N PHE A 274 35.30 12.34 -37.47
CA PHE A 274 35.23 10.94 -37.10
C PHE A 274 35.83 10.07 -38.20
N ASP A 275 36.25 8.87 -37.83
CA ASP A 275 36.81 7.86 -38.71
C ASP A 275 35.93 7.59 -39.94
N GLU A 276 36.60 7.27 -41.07
CA GLU A 276 35.97 7.10 -42.38
C GLU A 276 34.87 6.01 -42.35
N LEU A 277 35.02 4.96 -41.54
CA LEU A 277 34.01 3.90 -41.45
C LEU A 277 32.73 4.36 -40.74
N LEU A 278 32.83 5.25 -39.74
CA LEU A 278 31.64 5.83 -39.12
C LEU A 278 30.97 6.82 -40.09
N LEU A 279 31.75 7.60 -40.83
CA LEU A 279 31.21 8.50 -41.84
C LEU A 279 30.50 7.72 -42.96
N ALA A 280 31.05 6.59 -43.40
CA ALA A 280 30.41 5.69 -44.36
C ALA A 280 29.06 5.16 -43.82
N LEU A 281 29.00 4.79 -42.54
CA LEU A 281 27.78 4.36 -41.86
C LEU A 281 26.73 5.50 -41.79
N LEU A 282 27.12 6.69 -41.34
CA LEU A 282 26.22 7.86 -41.29
C LEU A 282 25.74 8.28 -42.69
N ASN A 283 26.57 8.08 -43.73
CA ASN A 283 26.19 8.36 -45.11
C ASN A 283 25.15 7.38 -45.67
N LYS A 284 24.87 6.25 -44.99
CA LYS A 284 23.73 5.39 -45.33
C LYS A 284 22.40 5.87 -44.74
N ALA A 285 22.40 6.93 -43.91
CA ALA A 285 21.19 7.51 -43.33
C ALA A 285 20.11 7.74 -44.40
N ASP A 286 18.90 7.28 -44.08
CA ASP A 286 17.72 7.48 -44.91
C ASP A 286 17.20 8.91 -44.73
N VAL A 287 17.11 9.63 -45.85
CA VAL A 287 16.69 11.04 -45.87
C VAL A 287 15.24 11.19 -45.39
N ASP A 288 14.40 10.18 -45.60
CA ASP A 288 12.98 10.24 -45.25
C ASP A 288 12.76 10.09 -43.73
N THR A 289 13.69 9.45 -43.02
CA THR A 289 13.61 9.27 -41.56
C THR A 289 14.48 10.25 -40.78
N LEU A 290 15.38 10.97 -41.46
CA LEU A 290 16.32 11.92 -40.84
C LEU A 290 15.64 13.19 -40.35
N LYS A 291 15.60 13.31 -39.02
CA LYS A 291 15.08 14.47 -38.30
C LYS A 291 16.12 15.09 -37.38
N ILE A 292 16.08 16.41 -37.22
CA ILE A 292 16.89 17.15 -36.25
C ILE A 292 15.99 17.61 -35.13
N TRP A 293 16.36 17.31 -33.90
CA TRP A 293 15.62 17.68 -32.70
C TRP A 293 16.51 18.49 -31.79
N GLU A 294 16.04 19.66 -31.36
CA GLU A 294 16.68 20.39 -30.28
C GLU A 294 16.43 19.67 -28.96
N LEU A 295 17.48 19.51 -28.14
CA LEU A 295 17.37 18.86 -26.84
C LEU A 295 17.00 19.91 -25.80
N LEU A 296 15.80 19.78 -25.24
CA LEU A 296 15.25 20.72 -24.28
C LEU A 296 15.47 20.21 -22.84
N ASP A 297 15.85 21.13 -21.95
CA ASP A 297 15.92 20.91 -20.50
C ASP A 297 14.96 21.87 -19.79
N MET A 298 14.52 21.52 -18.59
CA MET A 298 13.62 22.33 -17.79
C MET A 298 13.97 22.21 -16.31
N ASP A 299 14.02 23.35 -15.63
CA ASP A 299 14.16 23.38 -14.17
C ASP A 299 13.01 22.62 -13.51
N THR A 300 13.28 22.09 -12.32
CA THR A 300 12.29 21.31 -11.58
C THR A 300 11.10 22.17 -11.15
N LEU A 301 9.91 21.60 -11.20
CA LEU A 301 8.70 22.24 -10.67
C LEU A 301 8.64 22.06 -9.14
N SER A 302 8.10 23.05 -8.43
CA SER A 302 7.87 22.97 -6.98
C SER A 302 6.71 22.05 -6.59
N THR A 303 5.78 21.83 -7.52
CA THR A 303 4.69 20.85 -7.39
C THR A 303 4.24 20.43 -8.77
N TRP A 304 3.69 19.21 -8.88
CA TRP A 304 3.05 18.71 -10.10
C TRP A 304 1.53 18.69 -10.00
N VAL A 305 0.98 19.17 -8.89
CA VAL A 305 -0.41 18.99 -8.51
C VAL A 305 -1.03 20.33 -8.17
N SER A 306 -2.26 20.53 -8.64
CA SER A 306 -3.13 21.64 -8.28
C SER A 306 -4.55 21.12 -8.23
N ASP A 307 -5.23 21.21 -7.08
CA ASP A 307 -6.60 20.71 -6.90
C ASP A 307 -6.81 19.28 -7.45
N ARG A 308 -7.53 19.16 -8.56
CA ARG A 308 -7.88 17.90 -9.26
C ARG A 308 -7.00 17.62 -10.48
N LEU A 309 -5.95 18.41 -10.71
CA LEU A 309 -4.98 18.28 -11.80
C LEU A 309 -3.65 17.73 -11.28
N ALA A 310 -3.11 16.71 -11.96
CA ALA A 310 -1.74 16.25 -11.78
C ALA A 310 -1.02 16.16 -13.13
N LEU A 311 0.28 16.50 -13.16
CA LEU A 311 1.15 16.37 -14.33
C LEU A 311 1.96 15.08 -14.25
N LEU A 312 2.24 14.44 -15.39
CA LEU A 312 3.16 13.30 -15.50
C LEU A 312 4.06 13.39 -16.73
N GLY A 313 5.15 12.61 -16.74
CA GLY A 313 6.10 12.57 -17.85
C GLY A 313 6.70 13.93 -18.19
N ASP A 314 6.98 14.18 -19.47
CA ASP A 314 7.62 15.43 -19.93
C ASP A 314 6.80 16.71 -19.64
N ALA A 315 5.50 16.59 -19.31
CA ALA A 315 4.72 17.74 -18.84
C ALA A 315 5.20 18.21 -17.46
N ALA A 316 5.69 17.29 -16.62
CA ALA A 316 6.20 17.53 -15.27
C ALA A 316 7.74 17.60 -15.20
N HIS A 317 8.43 16.69 -15.89
CA HIS A 317 9.87 16.49 -15.80
C HIS A 317 10.44 16.04 -17.16
N PRO A 318 10.71 16.96 -18.11
CA PRO A 318 11.30 16.58 -19.39
C PRO A 318 12.77 16.14 -19.21
N PHE A 319 13.15 15.06 -19.88
CA PHE A 319 14.49 14.47 -19.79
C PHE A 319 15.32 14.76 -21.04
N LEU A 320 16.61 15.05 -20.81
CA LEU A 320 17.62 14.86 -21.86
C LEU A 320 17.71 13.35 -22.21
N PRO A 321 18.01 12.99 -23.46
CA PRO A 321 17.92 11.60 -23.95
C PRO A 321 19.06 10.70 -23.48
N HIS A 322 19.92 11.15 -22.57
CA HIS A 322 21.23 10.56 -22.30
C HIS A 322 21.20 9.28 -21.45
N GLN A 323 20.10 9.05 -20.73
CA GLN A 323 19.91 7.86 -19.88
C GLN A 323 18.75 6.96 -20.35
N GLY A 324 18.04 7.33 -21.42
CA GLY A 324 16.88 6.56 -21.89
C GLY A 324 15.72 6.46 -20.89
N GLN A 325 15.65 7.33 -19.88
CA GLN A 325 14.70 7.21 -18.76
C GLN A 325 13.42 8.04 -18.86
N GLY A 326 13.27 8.94 -19.84
CA GLY A 326 12.07 9.80 -19.91
C GLY A 326 10.76 8.99 -19.98
N ALA A 327 10.68 8.03 -20.93
CA ALA A 327 9.52 7.15 -21.04
C ALA A 327 9.34 6.23 -19.82
N ALA A 328 10.45 5.71 -19.28
CA ALA A 328 10.43 4.87 -18.09
C ALA A 328 9.87 5.61 -16.87
N CYS A 329 10.29 6.85 -16.65
CA CYS A 329 9.83 7.70 -15.55
C CYS A 329 8.34 8.07 -15.71
N ALA A 330 7.87 8.29 -16.94
CA ALA A 330 6.46 8.52 -17.22
C ALA A 330 5.59 7.27 -16.95
N ILE A 331 6.11 6.06 -17.20
CA ILE A 331 5.46 4.79 -16.85
C ILE A 331 5.39 4.61 -15.32
N GLU A 332 6.47 4.94 -14.60
CA GLU A 332 6.47 4.97 -13.13
C GLU A 332 5.41 5.94 -12.58
N ASP A 333 5.29 7.14 -13.16
CA ASP A 333 4.27 8.11 -12.75
C ASP A 333 2.85 7.56 -12.94
N ALA A 334 2.59 6.94 -14.09
CA ALA A 334 1.31 6.32 -14.41
C ALA A 334 0.95 5.21 -13.40
N ALA A 335 1.92 4.38 -13.00
CA ALA A 335 1.73 3.36 -11.99
C ALA A 335 1.39 3.96 -10.62
N ALA A 336 2.13 4.98 -10.18
CA ALA A 336 1.87 5.65 -8.91
C ALA A 336 0.48 6.34 -8.88
N ILE A 337 0.06 6.96 -9.99
CA ILE A 337 -1.30 7.50 -10.14
C ILE A 337 -2.34 6.38 -10.00
N GLY A 338 -2.13 5.25 -10.68
CA GLY A 338 -3.00 4.07 -10.57
C GLY A 338 -3.07 3.49 -9.15
N VAL A 339 -2.02 3.63 -8.34
CA VAL A 339 -2.04 3.20 -6.94
C VAL A 339 -2.84 4.18 -6.08
N VAL A 340 -2.57 5.49 -6.19
CA VAL A 340 -3.22 6.47 -5.30
C VAL A 340 -4.69 6.73 -5.66
N LEU A 341 -5.07 6.51 -6.91
CA LEU A 341 -6.46 6.50 -7.38
C LEU A 341 -6.93 5.05 -7.47
N SER A 342 -6.92 4.33 -6.35
CA SER A 342 -7.38 2.94 -6.28
C SER A 342 -8.90 2.83 -6.39
N LYS A 343 -9.39 1.66 -6.80
CA LYS A 343 -10.84 1.34 -6.80
C LYS A 343 -11.54 1.77 -5.50
N GLY A 344 -12.69 2.44 -5.64
CA GLY A 344 -13.52 2.91 -4.51
C GLY A 344 -13.12 4.27 -3.93
N VAL A 345 -12.11 4.95 -4.49
CA VAL A 345 -11.80 6.35 -4.15
C VAL A 345 -12.99 7.26 -4.44
N LYS A 346 -13.26 8.21 -3.53
CA LYS A 346 -14.33 9.19 -3.70
C LYS A 346 -13.82 10.49 -4.36
N PRO A 347 -14.67 11.21 -5.11
CA PRO A 347 -14.27 12.47 -5.76
C PRO A 347 -13.72 13.54 -4.82
N ASP A 348 -14.15 13.60 -3.55
CA ASP A 348 -13.66 14.55 -2.55
C ASP A 348 -12.25 14.22 -2.04
N GLU A 349 -11.81 12.96 -2.14
CA GLU A 349 -10.46 12.54 -1.74
C GLU A 349 -9.39 12.88 -2.79
N VAL A 350 -9.79 13.07 -4.05
CA VAL A 350 -8.90 13.27 -5.20
C VAL A 350 -7.77 14.28 -4.92
N PRO A 351 -8.01 15.50 -4.40
CA PRO A 351 -6.94 16.47 -4.22
C PRO A 351 -5.84 15.99 -3.26
N GLU A 352 -6.18 15.17 -2.26
CA GLU A 352 -5.18 14.62 -1.35
C GLU A 352 -4.48 13.39 -1.93
N ARG A 353 -5.20 12.54 -2.69
CA ARG A 353 -4.58 11.42 -3.41
C ARG A 353 -3.55 11.92 -4.44
N LEU A 354 -3.85 12.98 -5.16
CA LEU A 354 -2.90 13.57 -6.10
C LEU A 354 -1.69 14.19 -5.39
N ARG A 355 -1.88 14.86 -4.25
CA ARG A 355 -0.76 15.35 -3.42
C ARG A 355 0.14 14.19 -2.96
N LEU A 356 -0.45 13.05 -2.59
CA LEU A 356 0.31 11.84 -2.27
C LEU A 356 1.13 11.36 -3.47
N TYR A 357 0.54 11.28 -4.67
CA TYR A 357 1.28 10.98 -5.91
C TYR A 357 2.48 11.92 -6.11
N GLY A 358 2.27 13.23 -5.95
CA GLY A 358 3.34 14.22 -6.05
C GLY A 358 4.48 13.93 -5.05
N SER A 359 4.15 13.60 -3.81
CA SER A 359 5.14 13.27 -2.77
C SER A 359 5.92 11.98 -3.04
N ILE A 360 5.31 11.01 -3.72
CA ILE A 360 5.94 9.75 -4.10
C ILE A 360 6.95 9.97 -5.23
N ARG A 361 6.57 10.77 -6.24
CA ARG A 361 7.26 10.79 -7.53
C ARG A 361 8.24 11.95 -7.73
N GLN A 362 7.97 13.13 -7.15
CA GLN A 362 8.75 14.34 -7.44
C GLN A 362 10.24 14.17 -7.16
N GLN A 363 10.59 13.70 -5.97
CA GLN A 363 12.00 13.53 -5.59
C GLN A 363 12.72 12.53 -6.51
N ARG A 364 12.04 11.43 -6.88
CA ARG A 364 12.61 10.38 -7.72
C ARG A 364 12.84 10.85 -9.15
N ALA A 365 11.82 11.45 -9.79
CA ALA A 365 11.98 11.94 -11.16
C ALA A 365 13.03 13.07 -11.24
N ASN A 366 13.05 13.99 -10.28
CA ASN A 366 14.05 15.06 -10.23
C ASN A 366 15.48 14.50 -10.13
N ARG A 367 15.68 13.44 -9.32
CA ARG A 367 16.97 12.77 -9.20
C ARG A 367 17.38 12.05 -10.50
N LEU A 368 16.43 11.39 -11.16
CA LEU A 368 16.69 10.76 -12.47
C LEU A 368 16.97 11.80 -13.56
N GLN A 369 16.29 12.94 -13.53
CA GLN A 369 16.53 14.07 -14.44
C GLN A 369 17.95 14.60 -14.26
N GLU A 370 18.39 14.77 -13.01
CA GLU A 370 19.75 15.20 -12.70
C GLU A 370 20.81 14.20 -13.16
N TYR A 371 20.57 12.89 -12.99
CA TYR A 371 21.46 11.88 -13.57
C TYR A 371 21.56 11.99 -15.09
N SER A 372 20.46 12.33 -15.77
CA SER A 372 20.48 12.57 -17.21
C SER A 372 21.28 13.83 -17.58
N ARG A 373 21.20 14.91 -16.77
CA ARG A 373 22.03 16.12 -16.96
C ARG A 373 23.51 15.83 -16.81
N ILE A 374 23.90 15.10 -15.77
CA ILE A 374 25.31 14.73 -15.53
C ILE A 374 25.83 13.90 -16.71
N ALA A 375 25.06 12.91 -17.17
CA ALA A 375 25.40 12.13 -18.37
C ALA A 375 25.40 12.94 -19.67
N GLY A 376 24.76 14.11 -19.67
CA GLY A 376 24.71 15.05 -20.78
C GLY A 376 25.95 15.91 -20.94
N GLN A 377 26.78 16.02 -19.91
CA GLN A 377 27.95 16.89 -19.92
C GLN A 377 28.97 16.43 -20.95
N ASP A 378 29.69 17.41 -21.51
CA ASP A 378 30.82 17.20 -22.40
C ASP A 378 31.97 16.48 -21.65
N LEU A 379 32.88 15.84 -22.39
CA LEU A 379 34.00 15.10 -21.78
C LEU A 379 34.81 16.01 -20.85
N GLY A 380 35.10 15.52 -19.63
CA GLY A 380 35.72 16.30 -18.55
C GLY A 380 34.73 16.91 -17.54
N GLY A 381 33.43 16.67 -17.72
CA GLY A 381 32.39 16.97 -16.73
C GLY A 381 32.43 16.06 -15.49
N LYS A 382 31.40 16.18 -14.65
CA LYS A 382 31.26 15.37 -13.43
C LYS A 382 31.05 13.90 -13.80
N GLU A 383 31.83 13.00 -13.19
CA GLU A 383 31.63 11.57 -13.37
C GLU A 383 30.29 11.12 -12.77
N LEU A 384 29.56 10.33 -13.55
CA LEU A 384 28.34 9.69 -13.11
C LEU A 384 28.67 8.40 -12.37
N ASP A 385 28.23 8.28 -11.12
CA ASP A 385 28.22 7.01 -10.39
C ASP A 385 27.20 6.05 -11.04
N MET A 386 27.68 5.27 -12.01
CA MET A 386 26.87 4.31 -12.76
C MET A 386 26.35 3.19 -11.87
N THR A 387 27.09 2.78 -10.84
CA THR A 387 26.65 1.74 -9.89
C THR A 387 25.52 2.26 -9.03
N GLY A 388 25.66 3.46 -8.46
CA GLY A 388 24.60 4.12 -7.69
C GLY A 388 23.37 4.44 -8.53
N PHE A 389 23.55 4.87 -9.80
CA PHE A 389 22.45 5.08 -10.73
C PHE A 389 21.68 3.79 -11.02
N THR A 390 22.37 2.72 -11.41
CA THR A 390 21.73 1.43 -11.75
C THR A 390 21.03 0.82 -10.54
N ALA A 391 21.64 0.86 -9.35
CA ALA A 391 21.02 0.40 -8.11
C ALA A 391 19.75 1.21 -7.75
N TYR A 392 19.81 2.54 -7.86
CA TYR A 392 18.66 3.41 -7.57
C TYR A 392 17.55 3.27 -8.61
N ASN A 393 17.92 3.10 -9.89
CA ASN A 393 16.98 3.14 -11.00
C ASN A 393 16.40 1.76 -11.30
N PHE A 394 17.23 0.77 -11.67
CA PHE A 394 16.79 -0.52 -12.18
C PHE A 394 16.27 -1.45 -11.09
N GLY A 395 16.71 -1.27 -9.84
CA GLY A 395 16.26 -2.05 -8.68
C GLY A 395 14.95 -1.58 -8.05
N HIS A 396 14.25 -0.61 -8.66
CA HIS A 396 13.04 -0.01 -8.10
C HIS A 396 11.78 -0.50 -8.79
N ASP A 397 10.80 -0.94 -8.00
CA ASP A 397 9.42 -1.17 -8.43
C ASP A 397 8.53 -0.05 -7.87
N GLU A 398 8.01 0.80 -8.77
CA GLU A 398 7.19 1.94 -8.35
C GLU A 398 5.81 1.52 -7.86
N TRP A 399 5.25 0.42 -8.36
CA TRP A 399 3.94 -0.03 -7.91
C TRP A 399 4.01 -0.46 -6.45
N ASP A 400 5.01 -1.27 -6.08
CA ASP A 400 5.20 -1.75 -4.71
C ASP A 400 5.59 -0.62 -3.75
N ASN A 401 6.47 0.28 -4.19
CA ASN A 401 6.83 1.48 -3.43
C ASN A 401 5.61 2.37 -3.15
N ALA A 402 4.87 2.75 -4.19
CA ALA A 402 3.67 3.58 -4.06
C ALA A 402 2.62 2.89 -3.20
N THR A 403 2.44 1.56 -3.33
CA THR A 403 1.47 0.78 -2.55
C THR A 403 1.80 0.82 -1.07
N ASN A 404 3.07 0.66 -0.69
CA ASN A 404 3.48 0.72 0.70
C ASN A 404 3.31 2.14 1.29
N ILE A 405 3.69 3.18 0.54
CA ILE A 405 3.48 4.57 0.96
C ILE A 405 1.99 4.88 1.13
N PHE A 406 1.15 4.43 0.19
CA PHE A 406 -0.29 4.57 0.23
C PHE A 406 -0.92 3.89 1.45
N ARG A 407 -0.50 2.66 1.78
CA ARG A 407 -0.97 1.95 2.98
C ARG A 407 -0.68 2.76 4.25
N ARG A 408 0.55 3.25 4.39
CA ARG A 408 0.95 4.07 5.55
C ARG A 408 0.17 5.38 5.62
N TRP A 409 -0.04 6.02 4.48
CA TRP A 409 -0.85 7.24 4.39
C TRP A 409 -2.31 6.97 4.78
N ASP A 410 -2.91 5.87 4.33
CA ASP A 410 -4.29 5.49 4.68
C ASP A 410 -4.42 5.19 6.18
N TRP A 411 -3.46 4.47 6.75
CA TRP A 411 -3.45 4.19 8.19
C TRP A 411 -3.28 5.45 9.04
N ALA A 412 -2.41 6.38 8.65
CA ALA A 412 -2.18 7.62 9.38
C ALA A 412 -3.44 8.51 9.49
N ARG A 413 -4.38 8.35 8.55
CA ARG A 413 -5.67 9.07 8.54
C ARG A 413 -6.74 8.44 9.43
N LYS A 414 -6.47 7.25 9.99
CA LYS A 414 -7.40 6.51 10.83
C LYS A 414 -6.89 6.54 12.27
N PRO A 415 -7.31 7.54 13.09
CA PRO A 415 -6.70 7.80 14.40
C PRO A 415 -6.95 6.71 15.45
N HIS A 416 -7.94 5.84 15.23
CA HIS A 416 -8.39 4.85 16.21
C HIS A 416 -8.17 3.41 15.76
N LEU A 417 -7.14 3.17 14.93
CA LEU A 417 -6.75 1.82 14.56
C LEU A 417 -6.18 1.07 15.76
N TYR A 418 -6.62 -0.18 15.94
CA TYR A 418 -5.97 -1.12 16.85
C TYR A 418 -4.73 -1.70 16.19
N TRP A 419 -3.60 -1.60 16.89
CA TRP A 419 -2.32 -2.15 16.48
C TRP A 419 -1.91 -3.26 17.45
N ARG A 420 -1.40 -4.35 16.89
CA ARG A 420 -0.85 -5.49 17.63
C ARG A 420 0.42 -5.96 16.95
N MET A 421 1.31 -6.60 17.72
CA MET A 421 2.49 -7.21 17.11
C MET A 421 2.09 -8.41 16.23
N PRO A 422 2.75 -8.64 15.08
CA PRO A 422 3.81 -7.83 14.46
C PRO A 422 3.27 -6.63 13.64
N VAL A 423 3.66 -5.40 14.02
CA VAL A 423 3.18 -4.15 13.39
C VAL A 423 3.66 -3.93 11.95
N SER A 424 4.67 -4.70 11.51
CA SER A 424 5.21 -4.64 10.14
C SER A 424 4.17 -4.91 9.05
N PHE A 425 3.05 -5.55 9.40
CA PHE A 425 1.98 -5.92 8.47
C PHE A 425 0.76 -5.01 8.55
N GLY A 426 0.81 -3.94 9.35
CA GLY A 426 -0.29 -2.99 9.50
C GLY A 426 -1.15 -3.22 10.75
N PRO A 427 -2.29 -2.52 10.86
CA PRO A 427 -3.24 -2.68 11.96
C PRO A 427 -3.84 -4.09 11.93
N MET A 428 -4.08 -4.66 13.10
CA MET A 428 -4.49 -6.06 13.22
C MET A 428 -6.02 -6.16 13.32
N PRO A 429 -6.73 -6.91 12.44
CA PRO A 429 -8.17 -7.12 12.58
C PRO A 429 -8.48 -7.87 13.87
N GLY A 430 -9.68 -7.72 14.41
CA GLY A 430 -10.05 -8.36 15.67
C GLY A 430 -11.49 -8.09 16.07
N PRO A 431 -11.84 -8.27 17.36
CA PRO A 431 -13.20 -8.06 17.85
C PRO A 431 -13.71 -6.63 17.62
N ARG A 432 -12.82 -5.64 17.66
CA ARG A 432 -13.13 -4.21 17.64
C ARG A 432 -13.01 -3.58 16.25
N GLN A 433 -12.29 -4.22 15.33
CA GLN A 433 -12.09 -3.67 13.99
C GLN A 433 -11.97 -4.70 12.86
N THR A 434 -12.34 -4.30 11.64
CA THR A 434 -12.09 -5.04 10.40
C THR A 434 -10.65 -4.87 9.93
N PHE A 435 -10.28 -5.58 8.87
CA PHE A 435 -8.96 -5.44 8.22
C PHE A 435 -8.73 -4.03 7.65
N GLU A 436 -9.80 -3.35 7.25
CA GLU A 436 -9.76 -1.96 6.78
C GLU A 436 -9.77 -0.94 7.93
N GLY A 437 -9.85 -1.39 9.18
CA GLY A 437 -9.91 -0.54 10.37
C GLY A 437 -11.30 0.01 10.69
N ARG A 438 -12.38 -0.60 10.19
CA ARG A 438 -13.76 -0.19 10.53
C ARG A 438 -14.20 -0.84 11.82
N LEU A 439 -14.95 -0.13 12.66
CA LEU A 439 -15.52 -0.68 13.89
C LEU A 439 -16.44 -1.87 13.61
N ARG A 440 -16.38 -2.90 14.45
CA ARG A 440 -17.30 -4.05 14.40
C ARG A 440 -18.42 -3.89 15.42
N LYS A 441 -19.59 -4.45 15.10
CA LYS A 441 -20.72 -4.59 16.01
C LYS A 441 -21.15 -6.05 16.05
N ALA A 442 -21.17 -6.63 17.24
CA ALA A 442 -21.50 -8.04 17.47
C ALA A 442 -22.95 -8.19 17.97
N ASP A 443 -23.88 -7.47 17.36
CA ASP A 443 -25.32 -7.45 17.69
C ASP A 443 -26.01 -8.79 17.41
N HIS A 444 -25.56 -9.52 16.40
CA HIS A 444 -26.05 -10.84 16.01
C HIS A 444 -25.28 -12.01 16.63
N SER A 445 -24.20 -11.72 17.38
CA SER A 445 -23.44 -12.73 18.12
C SER A 445 -24.22 -13.18 19.34
N THR A 446 -24.13 -14.48 19.67
CA THR A 446 -24.86 -15.08 20.79
C THR A 446 -23.92 -15.31 21.96
N PHE A 447 -24.42 -15.17 23.18
CA PHE A 447 -23.71 -15.56 24.39
C PHE A 447 -24.53 -16.54 25.25
N THR A 448 -23.83 -17.43 25.95
CA THR A 448 -24.37 -18.27 27.03
C THR A 448 -23.44 -18.16 28.23
N THR A 449 -23.90 -17.52 29.30
CA THR A 449 -23.13 -17.27 30.52
C THR A 449 -23.65 -18.11 31.67
N THR A 450 -22.80 -18.96 32.23
CA THR A 450 -23.04 -19.73 33.46
C THR A 450 -22.28 -19.07 34.61
N SER A 451 -22.97 -18.66 35.67
CA SER A 451 -22.35 -18.00 36.83
C SER A 451 -22.76 -18.65 38.14
N ILE A 452 -21.78 -18.83 39.04
CA ILE A 452 -22.00 -19.23 40.44
C ILE A 452 -21.45 -18.12 41.33
N GLU A 453 -22.34 -17.40 42.02
CA GLU A 453 -22.03 -16.39 43.03
C GLU A 453 -22.00 -17.04 44.41
N PHE A 454 -20.98 -16.72 45.19
CA PHE A 454 -20.77 -17.29 46.51
C PHE A 454 -20.21 -16.27 47.51
N LYS A 455 -20.45 -16.56 48.78
CA LYS A 455 -19.94 -15.82 49.94
C LYS A 455 -18.62 -16.45 50.40
N THR A 456 -17.62 -15.62 50.64
CA THR A 456 -16.25 -16.06 50.97
C THR A 456 -15.53 -15.06 51.88
N SER A 457 -14.27 -15.37 52.23
CA SER A 457 -13.40 -14.53 53.05
C SER A 457 -13.02 -13.24 52.33
N ARG A 458 -13.41 -12.09 52.90
CA ARG A 458 -12.99 -10.77 52.38
C ARG A 458 -11.48 -10.62 52.42
N THR A 459 -10.85 -11.02 53.53
CA THR A 459 -9.40 -10.90 53.72
C THR A 459 -8.63 -11.73 52.68
N PHE A 460 -9.10 -12.94 52.37
CA PHE A 460 -8.46 -13.75 51.33
C PHE A 460 -8.51 -13.05 49.97
N LEU A 461 -9.69 -12.58 49.56
CA LEU A 461 -9.85 -11.87 48.28
C LEU A 461 -9.07 -10.55 48.24
N GLN A 462 -8.96 -9.83 49.36
CA GLN A 462 -8.18 -8.60 49.45
C GLN A 462 -6.69 -8.82 49.13
N ASN A 463 -6.14 -9.98 49.50
CA ASN A 463 -4.76 -10.33 49.21
C ASN A 463 -4.48 -10.56 47.71
N LEU A 464 -5.53 -10.61 46.88
CA LEU A 464 -5.41 -10.71 45.42
C LEU A 464 -5.36 -9.32 44.74
N PHE A 465 -5.56 -8.24 45.49
CA PHE A 465 -5.49 -6.89 44.91
C PHE A 465 -4.04 -6.50 44.59
N PRO A 466 -3.80 -5.87 43.43
CA PRO A 466 -2.45 -5.55 42.96
C PRO A 466 -1.83 -4.33 43.67
N SER A 467 -2.64 -3.51 44.34
CA SER A 467 -2.18 -2.33 45.06
C SER A 467 -3.12 -1.95 46.20
N THR A 468 -2.64 -1.06 47.07
CA THR A 468 -3.42 -0.51 48.20
C THR A 468 -4.53 0.44 47.78
N SER A 469 -4.59 0.85 46.51
CA SER A 469 -5.70 1.64 45.97
C SER A 469 -7.01 0.86 45.88
N PHE A 470 -6.93 -0.48 45.86
CA PHE A 470 -8.10 -1.34 45.88
C PHE A 470 -8.50 -1.66 47.32
N CYS A 471 -9.78 -1.51 47.63
CA CYS A 471 -10.36 -1.92 48.89
C CYS A 471 -11.78 -2.43 48.70
N PHE A 472 -12.37 -3.01 49.74
CA PHE A 472 -13.78 -3.38 49.72
C PHE A 472 -14.64 -2.23 50.26
N LYS A 473 -15.80 -2.02 49.64
CA LYS A 473 -16.81 -1.04 50.09
C LYS A 473 -17.35 -1.36 51.48
N SER A 474 -17.51 -2.66 51.78
CA SER A 474 -18.01 -3.14 53.05
C SER A 474 -16.87 -3.40 54.04
N PRO A 475 -17.01 -2.96 55.31
CA PRO A 475 -16.04 -3.28 56.37
C PRO A 475 -16.19 -4.71 56.91
N GLY A 476 -17.18 -5.49 56.43
CA GLY A 476 -17.44 -6.85 56.91
C GLY A 476 -16.27 -7.81 56.71
N THR A 477 -16.25 -8.94 57.42
CA THR A 477 -15.22 -9.98 57.25
C THR A 477 -15.52 -10.93 56.07
N VAL A 478 -16.71 -10.80 55.48
CA VAL A 478 -17.20 -11.59 54.35
C VAL A 478 -17.32 -10.72 53.10
N ALA A 479 -17.06 -11.31 51.95
CA ALA A 479 -17.23 -10.70 50.62
C ALA A 479 -17.94 -11.68 49.68
N TYR A 480 -18.25 -11.20 48.48
CA TYR A 480 -18.91 -11.97 47.44
C TYR A 480 -18.03 -12.03 46.21
N ALA A 481 -17.99 -13.21 45.59
CA ALA A 481 -17.33 -13.42 44.33
C ALA A 481 -18.15 -14.36 43.46
N SER A 482 -17.88 -14.33 42.16
CA SER A 482 -18.48 -15.26 41.20
C SER A 482 -17.42 -15.92 40.34
N PHE A 483 -17.59 -17.21 40.07
CA PHE A 483 -17.00 -17.79 38.86
C PHE A 483 -18.04 -17.74 37.75
N SER A 484 -17.65 -17.16 36.62
CA SER A 484 -18.52 -17.03 35.45
C SER A 484 -17.82 -17.55 34.20
N GLN A 485 -18.46 -18.51 33.54
CA GLN A 485 -18.07 -19.02 32.24
C GLN A 485 -19.01 -18.47 31.19
N THR A 486 -18.49 -17.96 30.08
CA THR A 486 -19.30 -17.52 28.93
C THR A 486 -18.83 -18.19 27.65
N THR A 487 -19.78 -18.74 26.91
CA THR A 487 -19.61 -19.22 25.54
C THR A 487 -20.13 -18.16 24.58
N LEU A 488 -19.30 -17.75 23.64
CA LEU A 488 -19.61 -16.78 22.59
C LEU A 488 -19.64 -17.51 21.25
N ASN A 489 -20.66 -17.29 20.42
CA ASN A 489 -20.75 -17.85 19.07
C ASN A 489 -21.12 -16.78 18.03
N LYS A 490 -20.96 -17.13 16.75
CA LYS A 490 -21.19 -16.24 15.60
C LYS A 490 -20.30 -15.00 15.67
N MET A 491 -19.02 -15.20 15.96
CA MET A 491 -18.02 -14.13 16.00
C MET A 491 -17.48 -13.91 14.58
N GLU A 492 -17.94 -12.85 13.91
CA GLU A 492 -17.55 -12.56 12.52
C GLU A 492 -16.03 -12.46 12.34
N TRP A 493 -15.33 -11.87 13.31
CA TRP A 493 -13.87 -11.73 13.30
C TRP A 493 -13.11 -13.06 13.45
N LEU A 494 -13.80 -14.14 13.79
CA LEU A 494 -13.30 -15.53 13.81
C LEU A 494 -13.93 -16.38 12.68
N GLY A 495 -14.44 -15.74 11.61
CA GLY A 495 -15.10 -16.46 10.51
C GLY A 495 -16.44 -17.09 10.91
N GLY A 496 -17.12 -16.55 11.92
CA GLY A 496 -18.40 -17.05 12.43
C GLY A 496 -18.27 -18.11 13.53
N LEU A 497 -17.07 -18.52 13.89
CA LEU A 497 -16.80 -19.44 14.99
C LEU A 497 -17.07 -18.79 16.36
N GLY A 498 -16.90 -19.58 17.42
CA GLY A 498 -17.09 -19.18 18.80
C GLY A 498 -15.88 -19.52 19.67
N TYR A 499 -15.87 -18.97 20.89
CA TYR A 499 -14.87 -19.28 21.91
C TYR A 499 -15.51 -19.22 23.30
N ARG A 500 -14.78 -19.68 24.31
CA ARG A 500 -15.22 -19.78 25.69
C ARG A 500 -14.23 -19.06 26.60
N HIS A 501 -14.75 -18.41 27.62
CA HIS A 501 -13.94 -17.86 28.69
C HIS A 501 -14.54 -18.15 30.07
N MET A 502 -13.70 -18.19 31.11
CA MET A 502 -14.10 -18.37 32.50
C MET A 502 -13.29 -17.45 33.41
N GLY A 503 -13.93 -16.64 34.23
CA GLY A 503 -13.25 -15.67 35.11
C GLY A 503 -13.71 -15.75 36.56
N LEU A 504 -12.83 -15.29 37.45
CA LEU A 504 -13.16 -14.97 38.85
C LEU A 504 -13.50 -13.48 38.92
N TYR A 505 -14.67 -13.15 39.48
CA TYR A 505 -15.15 -11.78 39.62
C TYR A 505 -15.30 -11.47 41.11
N ILE A 506 -14.54 -10.51 41.63
CA ILE A 506 -14.57 -10.09 43.04
C ILE A 506 -15.48 -8.85 43.15
N HIS A 507 -16.59 -8.96 43.86
CA HIS A 507 -17.63 -7.94 43.89
C HIS A 507 -17.48 -6.96 45.06
N GLY A 508 -18.05 -5.76 44.91
CA GLY A 508 -18.09 -4.74 45.97
C GLY A 508 -16.72 -4.11 46.25
N VAL A 509 -15.93 -3.93 45.20
CA VAL A 509 -14.58 -3.35 45.24
C VAL A 509 -14.66 -1.86 44.97
N GLN A 510 -13.83 -1.08 45.66
CA GLN A 510 -13.59 0.33 45.40
C GLN A 510 -12.14 0.53 44.96
N TYR A 511 -11.94 1.41 43.98
CA TYR A 511 -10.63 1.89 43.58
C TYR A 511 -10.50 3.37 43.89
N ILE A 512 -9.50 3.73 44.69
CA ILE A 512 -9.17 5.11 45.04
C ILE A 512 -8.09 5.60 44.08
N GLN A 513 -8.47 6.50 43.17
CA GLN A 513 -7.56 7.14 42.24
C GLN A 513 -6.59 8.08 42.96
N LYS A 514 -5.47 8.43 42.31
CA LYS A 514 -4.54 9.46 42.84
C LYS A 514 -5.19 10.83 43.03
N SER A 515 -6.25 11.12 42.29
CA SER A 515 -7.08 12.33 42.43
C SER A 515 -7.90 12.36 43.72
N GLY A 516 -8.08 11.20 44.39
CA GLY A 516 -9.02 11.01 45.49
C GLY A 516 -10.43 10.59 45.04
N GLU A 517 -10.69 10.53 43.72
CA GLU A 517 -11.94 9.98 43.20
C GLU A 517 -12.05 8.47 43.52
N VAL A 518 -13.26 8.05 43.91
CA VAL A 518 -13.56 6.66 44.25
C VAL A 518 -14.47 6.08 43.19
N LEU A 519 -14.02 4.98 42.58
CA LEU A 519 -14.82 4.20 41.63
C LEU A 519 -15.26 2.89 42.27
N ASP A 520 -16.54 2.57 42.13
CA ASP A 520 -17.14 1.34 42.67
C ASP A 520 -17.32 0.30 41.55
N GLY A 521 -17.02 -0.97 41.81
CA GLY A 521 -17.18 -2.01 40.80
C GLY A 521 -16.75 -3.41 41.20
N THR A 522 -16.54 -4.23 40.18
CA THR A 522 -16.10 -5.62 40.30
C THR A 522 -14.67 -5.77 39.79
N PHE A 523 -13.77 -6.41 40.54
CA PHE A 523 -12.39 -6.68 40.12
C PHE A 523 -12.26 -8.06 39.48
N LEU A 524 -11.65 -8.10 38.29
CA LEU A 524 -11.35 -9.32 37.53
C LEU A 524 -9.84 -9.63 37.67
N PRO A 525 -9.41 -10.46 38.62
CA PRO A 525 -8.01 -10.86 38.76
C PRO A 525 -7.53 -11.85 37.70
N ILE A 526 -8.41 -12.68 37.14
CA ILE A 526 -8.03 -13.74 36.18
C ILE A 526 -9.19 -14.06 35.24
N LEU A 527 -8.86 -14.23 33.96
CA LEU A 527 -9.77 -14.72 32.92
C LEU A 527 -9.09 -15.84 32.12
N PHE A 528 -9.64 -17.05 32.16
CA PHE A 528 -9.22 -18.14 31.31
C PHE A 528 -9.97 -18.12 29.98
N GLU A 529 -9.31 -18.42 28.85
CA GLU A 529 -9.95 -18.58 27.55
C GLU A 529 -9.40 -19.80 26.81
N ASN A 530 -10.22 -20.40 25.93
CA ASN A 530 -9.85 -21.60 25.17
C ASN A 530 -9.31 -21.32 23.75
N LEU A 531 -9.07 -20.05 23.43
CA LEU A 531 -8.54 -19.64 22.13
C LEU A 531 -7.53 -18.51 22.29
N THR A 532 -6.44 -18.56 21.54
CA THR A 532 -5.34 -17.59 21.67
C THR A 532 -5.68 -16.20 21.14
N ASP A 533 -6.46 -16.12 20.06
CA ASP A 533 -6.83 -14.85 19.43
C ASP A 533 -7.50 -13.83 20.38
N PRO A 534 -8.56 -14.20 21.16
CA PRO A 534 -9.17 -13.29 22.13
C PRO A 534 -8.27 -13.01 23.34
N ILE A 535 -7.31 -13.90 23.65
CA ILE A 535 -6.29 -13.70 24.69
C ILE A 535 -5.36 -12.57 24.26
N VAL A 536 -4.75 -12.69 23.08
CA VAL A 536 -3.80 -11.70 22.56
C VAL A 536 -4.48 -10.35 22.41
N SER A 537 -5.67 -10.30 21.78
CA SER A 537 -6.44 -9.06 21.65
C SER A 537 -6.78 -8.45 23.01
N GLY A 538 -7.31 -9.22 23.96
CA GLY A 538 -7.67 -8.71 25.27
C GLY A 538 -6.49 -8.25 26.14
N ARG A 539 -5.33 -8.89 26.02
CA ARG A 539 -4.12 -8.50 26.76
C ARG A 539 -3.48 -7.25 26.18
N GLU A 540 -3.30 -7.19 24.86
CA GLU A 540 -2.58 -6.09 24.20
C GLU A 540 -3.44 -4.83 24.06
N GLU A 541 -4.72 -4.99 23.70
CA GLU A 541 -5.62 -3.86 23.45
C GLU A 541 -6.28 -3.38 24.75
N LEU A 542 -6.71 -4.29 25.63
CA LEU A 542 -7.54 -3.96 26.79
C LEU A 542 -6.86 -4.11 28.15
N GLY A 543 -5.68 -4.75 28.23
CA GLY A 543 -5.01 -5.00 29.51
C GLY A 543 -5.71 -6.01 30.41
N MET A 544 -6.50 -6.94 29.84
CA MET A 544 -7.20 -7.98 30.59
C MET A 544 -6.25 -9.11 31.03
N PRO A 545 -6.43 -9.72 32.22
CA PRO A 545 -5.55 -10.77 32.75
C PRO A 545 -5.91 -12.14 32.16
N LYS A 546 -5.69 -12.31 30.86
CA LYS A 546 -6.13 -13.49 30.11
C LYS A 546 -5.08 -14.59 30.06
N LEU A 547 -5.46 -15.84 30.34
CA LEU A 547 -4.60 -17.02 30.21
C LEU A 547 -5.32 -18.15 29.44
N HIS A 548 -4.54 -19.01 28.79
CA HIS A 548 -5.10 -20.11 28.03
C HIS A 548 -5.44 -21.30 28.94
N CYS A 549 -6.66 -21.84 28.81
CA CYS A 549 -7.01 -23.19 29.26
C CYS A 549 -8.10 -23.79 28.37
N SER A 550 -8.19 -25.11 28.31
CA SER A 550 -9.35 -25.78 27.73
C SER A 550 -10.56 -25.58 28.64
N LEU A 551 -11.73 -25.36 28.04
CA LEU A 551 -13.00 -25.19 28.74
C LEU A 551 -14.05 -26.09 28.09
N ASP A 552 -14.30 -27.23 28.71
CA ASP A 552 -15.27 -28.22 28.25
C ASP A 552 -16.59 -28.05 28.98
N MET A 553 -17.68 -28.24 28.25
CA MET A 553 -19.03 -27.97 28.76
C MET A 553 -20.01 -29.06 28.36
N TRP A 554 -20.84 -29.46 29.32
CA TRP A 554 -21.92 -30.42 29.10
C TRP A 554 -23.21 -29.84 29.66
N ARG A 555 -24.03 -29.25 28.78
CA ARG A 555 -25.39 -28.81 29.09
C ARG A 555 -26.36 -29.98 28.90
N ARG A 556 -27.15 -30.26 29.93
CA ARG A 556 -28.32 -31.14 29.90
C ARG A 556 -29.58 -30.33 30.25
N GLU A 557 -30.74 -30.94 30.18
CA GLU A 557 -32.02 -30.28 30.48
C GLU A 557 -32.03 -29.65 31.89
N LYS A 558 -31.52 -30.38 32.90
CA LYS A 558 -31.57 -29.97 34.31
C LYS A 558 -30.20 -29.75 34.94
N SER A 559 -29.10 -29.89 34.19
CA SER A 559 -27.75 -29.66 34.73
C SER A 559 -26.79 -29.04 33.72
N MET A 560 -25.75 -28.40 34.25
CA MET A 560 -24.61 -27.88 33.48
C MET A 560 -23.33 -28.28 34.21
N ARG A 561 -22.39 -28.87 33.49
CA ARG A 561 -21.03 -29.13 33.98
C ARG A 561 -20.03 -28.37 33.11
N ILE A 562 -19.09 -27.69 33.76
CA ILE A 562 -17.97 -27.01 33.12
C ILE A 562 -16.68 -27.57 33.71
N GLN A 563 -15.70 -27.83 32.85
CA GLN A 563 -14.38 -28.32 33.25
C GLN A 563 -13.28 -27.45 32.63
N ALA A 564 -12.36 -27.00 33.48
CA ALA A 564 -11.15 -26.31 33.08
C ALA A 564 -9.95 -27.26 33.15
N SER A 565 -9.17 -27.30 32.07
CA SER A 565 -7.97 -28.14 31.99
C SER A 565 -6.84 -27.46 31.22
N TRP A 566 -5.62 -27.92 31.45
CA TRP A 566 -4.44 -27.50 30.69
C TRP A 566 -3.70 -28.74 30.22
N GLN A 567 -3.59 -28.92 28.89
CA GLN A 567 -2.95 -30.11 28.29
C GLN A 567 -3.52 -31.44 28.83
N GLY A 568 -4.82 -31.49 29.11
CA GLY A 568 -5.51 -32.66 29.66
C GLY A 568 -5.47 -32.77 31.20
N ALA A 569 -4.62 -31.99 31.89
CA ALA A 569 -4.64 -31.90 33.34
C ALA A 569 -5.85 -31.10 33.80
N ILE A 570 -6.85 -31.78 34.35
CA ILE A 570 -8.10 -31.19 34.84
C ILE A 570 -7.84 -30.55 36.19
N PHE A 571 -8.17 -29.27 36.33
CA PHE A 571 -7.90 -28.52 37.56
C PHE A 571 -9.09 -27.74 38.09
N GLY A 572 -10.17 -27.57 37.32
CA GLY A 572 -11.35 -26.83 37.75
C GLY A 572 -12.64 -27.52 37.31
N ASN A 573 -13.62 -27.62 38.21
CA ASN A 573 -14.95 -28.14 37.90
C ASN A 573 -16.02 -27.20 38.49
N LEU A 574 -16.98 -26.80 37.65
CA LEU A 574 -18.18 -26.11 38.08
C LEU A 574 -19.40 -26.96 37.70
N MET A 575 -20.36 -27.07 38.61
CA MET A 575 -21.58 -27.86 38.40
C MET A 575 -22.80 -27.08 38.85
N LEU A 576 -23.86 -27.13 38.05
CA LEU A 576 -25.19 -26.61 38.38
C LEU A 576 -26.20 -27.73 38.17
N GLU A 577 -27.10 -27.93 39.13
CA GLU A 577 -28.12 -28.96 39.09
C GLU A 577 -29.51 -28.42 39.44
N GLY A 578 -30.54 -29.11 38.96
CA GLY A 578 -31.94 -28.71 39.16
C GLY A 578 -32.30 -27.43 38.42
N LEU A 579 -31.74 -27.20 37.23
CA LEU A 579 -31.99 -26.00 36.43
C LEU A 579 -33.48 -25.85 36.07
N GLN A 580 -34.00 -24.65 36.28
CA GLN A 580 -35.38 -24.26 35.96
C GLN A 580 -35.38 -22.89 35.29
N GLU A 581 -36.14 -22.74 34.21
CA GLU A 581 -36.30 -21.46 33.52
C GLU A 581 -37.09 -20.48 34.39
N VAL A 582 -36.66 -19.22 34.42
CA VAL A 582 -37.29 -18.14 35.18
C VAL A 582 -37.51 -16.91 34.29
N THR A 583 -38.65 -16.24 34.48
CA THR A 583 -39.09 -15.11 33.63
C THR A 583 -38.87 -13.72 34.25
N SER A 584 -38.32 -13.61 35.47
CA SER A 584 -38.21 -12.33 36.19
C SER A 584 -37.21 -11.36 35.54
N GLU A 585 -37.56 -10.08 35.40
CA GLU A 585 -36.65 -9.03 34.90
C GLU A 585 -35.42 -8.83 35.79
N ALA A 586 -35.57 -9.03 37.11
CA ALA A 586 -34.45 -8.96 38.07
C ALA A 586 -33.36 -10.00 37.79
N ASP A 587 -33.71 -11.13 37.16
CA ASP A 587 -32.77 -12.21 36.88
C ASP A 587 -32.06 -12.09 35.54
N LYS A 588 -32.52 -11.18 34.67
CA LYS A 588 -31.95 -10.91 33.35
C LYS A 588 -30.60 -10.20 33.41
N ASN A 589 -30.21 -9.57 34.52
CA ASN A 589 -28.89 -8.94 34.63
C ASN A 589 -27.79 -10.00 34.82
N SER A 590 -26.93 -10.19 33.82
CA SER A 590 -25.79 -11.11 33.89
C SER A 590 -24.60 -10.43 34.60
N ILE A 591 -24.11 -11.05 35.69
CA ILE A 591 -22.85 -10.73 36.43
C ILE A 591 -22.79 -9.36 37.13
N ARG A 592 -23.48 -8.32 36.66
CA ARG A 592 -23.42 -6.96 37.21
C ARG A 592 -24.23 -6.86 38.49
N ARG A 593 -23.60 -6.41 39.57
CA ARG A 593 -24.30 -6.05 40.80
C ARG A 593 -24.96 -4.68 40.67
N GLU A 594 -26.12 -4.55 41.29
CA GLU A 594 -26.84 -3.29 41.38
C GLU A 594 -25.96 -2.25 42.11
N GLY A 595 -25.63 -1.15 41.41
CA GLY A 595 -24.78 -0.08 41.93
C GLY A 595 -23.30 -0.13 41.54
N ASP A 596 -22.82 -1.18 40.84
CA ASP A 596 -21.46 -1.21 40.29
C ASP A 596 -21.35 -0.24 39.10
N GLN A 597 -20.32 0.61 39.08
CA GLN A 597 -20.07 1.56 37.99
C GLN A 597 -19.33 0.91 36.80
N GLY A 598 -18.58 -0.17 37.06
CA GLY A 598 -17.80 -0.87 36.04
C GLY A 598 -17.00 -2.05 36.56
N MET A 599 -16.12 -2.54 35.68
CA MET A 599 -15.20 -3.64 35.97
C MET A 599 -13.75 -3.16 35.98
N PHE A 600 -12.98 -3.60 36.98
CA PHE A 600 -11.56 -3.34 37.11
C PHE A 600 -10.73 -4.53 36.61
N ALA A 601 -9.60 -4.23 35.96
CA ALA A 601 -8.53 -5.16 35.64
C ALA A 601 -7.17 -4.51 35.91
N TYR A 602 -6.09 -5.30 35.92
CA TYR A 602 -4.74 -4.78 36.13
C TYR A 602 -3.82 -5.18 34.99
N ARG A 603 -3.19 -4.19 34.34
CA ARG A 603 -2.29 -4.38 33.22
C ARG A 603 -0.85 -4.31 33.70
N TYR A 604 -0.08 -5.36 33.43
CA TYR A 604 1.35 -5.43 33.67
C TYR A 604 2.08 -5.99 32.45
N VAL A 605 3.06 -5.24 31.93
CA VAL A 605 3.96 -5.67 30.85
C VAL A 605 5.40 -5.53 31.34
N PRO A 606 6.17 -6.61 31.43
CA PRO A 606 7.55 -6.56 31.89
C PRO A 606 8.43 -5.83 30.87
N GLN A 607 9.44 -5.11 31.37
CA GLN A 607 10.43 -4.45 30.53
C GLN A 607 11.42 -5.46 29.94
N VAL A 608 11.59 -5.42 28.62
CA VAL A 608 12.54 -6.29 27.92
C VAL A 608 13.97 -5.98 28.40
N GLY A 609 14.69 -7.00 28.84
CA GLY A 609 16.08 -6.88 29.32
C GLY A 609 16.23 -6.42 30.79
N ASN A 610 15.17 -5.98 31.46
CA ASN A 610 15.24 -5.47 32.84
C ASN A 610 14.25 -6.22 33.76
N ARG A 611 14.70 -7.37 34.28
CA ARG A 611 13.88 -8.20 35.19
C ARG A 611 13.41 -7.40 36.42
N GLY A 612 12.13 -7.53 36.77
CA GLY A 612 11.52 -6.84 37.90
C GLY A 612 11.09 -5.40 37.63
N LYS A 613 11.29 -4.87 36.42
CA LYS A 613 10.73 -3.59 35.98
C LYS A 613 9.63 -3.81 34.94
N SER A 614 8.67 -2.90 34.90
CA SER A 614 7.56 -2.87 33.94
C SER A 614 7.76 -1.76 32.91
N ASP A 615 7.42 -2.02 31.65
CA ASP A 615 7.21 -0.97 30.64
C ASP A 615 5.79 -0.41 30.75
N VAL A 616 4.85 -1.21 31.23
CA VAL A 616 3.45 -0.83 31.47
C VAL A 616 2.98 -1.42 32.77
N GLU A 617 2.45 -0.58 33.65
CA GLU A 617 1.83 -1.00 34.90
C GLU A 617 0.76 0.01 35.32
N HIS A 618 -0.51 -0.41 35.29
CA HIS A 618 -1.63 0.44 35.67
C HIS A 618 -2.95 -0.32 35.84
N THR A 619 -3.93 0.35 36.46
CA THR A 619 -5.30 -0.14 36.56
C THR A 619 -6.11 0.22 35.32
N ILE A 620 -6.89 -0.75 34.86
CA ILE A 620 -7.88 -0.61 33.78
C ILE A 620 -9.28 -0.58 34.39
N PHE A 621 -10.14 0.27 33.85
CA PHE A 621 -11.56 0.32 34.18
C PHE A 621 -12.41 0.26 32.92
N ILE A 622 -13.48 -0.53 33.00
CA ILE A 622 -14.49 -0.68 31.96
C ILE A 622 -15.84 -0.21 32.52
N PRO A 623 -16.31 0.99 32.17
CA PRO A 623 -17.58 1.52 32.67
C PRO A 623 -18.78 0.80 32.06
N HIS A 624 -19.68 0.29 32.89
CA HIS A 624 -20.88 -0.41 32.42
C HIS A 624 -21.79 0.49 31.58
N ALA A 625 -21.93 1.76 31.98
CA ALA A 625 -22.78 2.73 31.29
C ALA A 625 -22.32 3.07 29.87
N GLU A 626 -21.04 2.86 29.53
CA GLU A 626 -20.50 3.07 28.18
C GLU A 626 -20.62 1.80 27.33
N GLU A 627 -20.36 0.63 27.92
CA GLU A 627 -20.57 -0.67 27.26
C GLU A 627 -22.01 -0.86 26.78
N ASP A 628 -22.99 -0.46 27.61
CA ASP A 628 -24.41 -0.61 27.28
C ASP A 628 -24.87 0.25 26.11
N ARG A 629 -24.14 1.34 25.82
CA ARG A 629 -24.42 2.20 24.65
C ARG A 629 -23.85 1.62 23.36
N GLY A 630 -22.83 0.78 23.44
CA GLY A 630 -22.13 0.22 22.27
C GLY A 630 -22.93 -0.89 21.60
N VAL A 631 -23.00 -2.05 22.27
CA VAL A 631 -23.77 -3.22 21.84
C VAL A 631 -24.53 -3.76 23.06
N PRO A 632 -25.83 -3.47 23.20
CA PRO A 632 -26.58 -3.92 24.36
C PRO A 632 -26.76 -5.43 24.32
N SER A 633 -26.49 -6.09 25.44
CA SER A 633 -26.78 -7.51 25.61
C SER A 633 -28.29 -7.71 25.81
N ASN A 634 -28.94 -8.37 24.88
CA ASN A 634 -30.35 -8.74 24.96
C ASN A 634 -30.48 -10.17 25.51
N VAL A 635 -30.98 -10.28 26.74
CA VAL A 635 -31.20 -11.57 27.39
C VAL A 635 -32.50 -12.20 26.91
N LEU A 636 -32.38 -13.42 26.40
CA LEU A 636 -33.48 -14.22 25.88
C LEU A 636 -34.01 -15.20 26.93
N GLN A 637 -33.12 -15.91 27.62
CA GLN A 637 -33.51 -16.96 28.57
C GLN A 637 -32.63 -16.92 29.82
N VAL A 638 -33.23 -17.26 30.96
CA VAL A 638 -32.53 -17.39 32.23
C VAL A 638 -32.94 -18.70 32.91
N PHE A 639 -31.97 -19.49 33.34
CA PHE A 639 -32.18 -20.69 34.13
C PHE A 639 -31.52 -20.54 35.49
N LYS A 640 -32.23 -20.83 36.57
CA LYS A 640 -31.68 -20.90 37.93
C LYS A 640 -31.49 -22.34 38.38
N ALA A 641 -30.36 -22.61 39.01
CA ALA A 641 -30.07 -23.91 39.59
C ALA A 641 -30.54 -23.98 41.04
N LYS A 642 -30.90 -25.18 41.50
CA LYS A 642 -31.20 -25.45 42.92
C LYS A 642 -29.92 -25.68 43.71
N GLU A 643 -28.96 -26.35 43.10
CA GLU A 643 -27.68 -26.68 43.70
C GLU A 643 -26.56 -26.32 42.74
N ALA A 644 -25.43 -25.86 43.28
CA ALA A 644 -24.25 -25.62 42.49
C ALA A 644 -22.98 -25.83 43.32
N SER A 645 -21.90 -26.19 42.65
CA SER A 645 -20.59 -26.38 43.27
C SER A 645 -19.48 -25.85 42.37
N VAL A 646 -18.41 -25.41 43.03
CA VAL A 646 -17.16 -24.98 42.40
C VAL A 646 -16.04 -25.69 43.13
N SER A 647 -15.15 -26.36 42.40
CA SER A 647 -13.95 -26.95 42.96
C SER A 647 -12.74 -26.73 42.06
N PHE A 648 -11.59 -26.52 42.69
CA PHE A 648 -10.30 -26.47 42.02
C PHE A 648 -9.36 -27.48 42.67
N GLU A 649 -8.69 -28.27 41.83
CA GLU A 649 -7.63 -29.16 42.26
C GLU A 649 -6.30 -28.45 41.98
N PRO A 650 -5.47 -28.16 43.01
CA PRO A 650 -4.26 -27.35 42.85
C PRO A 650 -3.25 -27.98 41.89
N LEU A 651 -3.25 -29.32 41.81
CA LEU A 651 -2.22 -30.15 41.19
C LEU A 651 -0.81 -29.71 41.64
N ASP A 652 0.24 -30.19 40.98
CA ASP A 652 1.61 -29.77 41.23
C ASP A 652 2.21 -29.03 40.01
N TRP A 653 3.47 -28.63 40.15
CA TRP A 653 4.20 -27.92 39.10
C TRP A 653 4.53 -28.81 37.89
N GLU A 654 4.46 -30.14 38.02
CA GLU A 654 4.69 -31.06 36.91
C GLU A 654 3.43 -31.12 36.02
N ALA A 655 2.25 -31.18 36.65
CA ALA A 655 0.97 -31.18 35.94
C ALA A 655 0.57 -29.79 35.41
N LEU A 656 0.89 -28.71 36.14
CA LEU A 656 0.54 -27.32 35.79
C LEU A 656 1.76 -26.38 35.84
N PRO A 657 2.79 -26.57 35.01
CA PRO A 657 4.04 -25.82 35.08
C PRO A 657 3.88 -24.30 34.96
N THR A 658 2.87 -23.83 34.23
CA THR A 658 2.62 -22.39 34.01
C THR A 658 1.42 -21.86 34.79
N LEU A 659 0.65 -22.72 35.45
CA LEU A 659 -0.63 -22.37 36.09
C LEU A 659 -0.74 -22.78 37.55
N HIS A 660 0.14 -23.64 38.07
CA HIS A 660 0.04 -24.17 39.45
C HIS A 660 -0.10 -23.06 40.48
N HIS A 661 0.73 -22.01 40.40
CA HIS A 661 0.68 -20.85 41.31
C HIS A 661 -0.64 -20.08 41.29
N ILE A 662 -1.42 -20.18 40.21
CA ILE A 662 -2.75 -19.56 40.11
C ILE A 662 -3.80 -20.53 40.65
N VAL A 663 -3.77 -21.76 40.17
CA VAL A 663 -4.77 -22.78 40.52
C VAL A 663 -4.71 -23.14 42.00
N SER A 664 -3.52 -23.23 42.60
CA SER A 664 -3.36 -23.45 44.04
C SER A 664 -4.03 -22.35 44.86
N ARG A 665 -3.86 -21.09 44.44
CA ARG A 665 -4.52 -19.93 45.07
C ARG A 665 -6.04 -19.92 44.85
N LEU A 666 -6.54 -20.40 43.71
CA LEU A 666 -7.98 -20.57 43.48
C LEU A 666 -8.57 -21.67 44.37
N ALA A 667 -7.85 -22.78 44.58
CA ALA A 667 -8.26 -23.89 45.44
C ALA A 667 -8.32 -23.51 46.93
N GLU A 668 -7.55 -22.50 47.35
CA GLU A 668 -7.57 -21.98 48.73
C GLU A 668 -8.79 -21.11 49.06
N ILE A 669 -9.59 -20.67 48.07
CA ILE A 669 -10.74 -19.79 48.30
C ILE A 669 -11.79 -20.52 49.15
N PRO A 670 -12.08 -20.08 50.39
CA PRO A 670 -13.07 -20.75 51.22
C PRO A 670 -14.48 -20.36 50.77
N ILE A 671 -15.25 -21.31 50.25
CA ILE A 671 -16.65 -21.09 49.87
C ILE A 671 -17.52 -21.36 51.10
N TYR A 672 -18.07 -20.31 51.70
CA TYR A 672 -18.94 -20.44 52.88
C TYR A 672 -20.36 -20.81 52.50
N GLU A 673 -20.86 -20.24 51.40
CA GLU A 673 -22.25 -20.38 50.96
C GLU A 673 -22.35 -20.02 49.48
N VAL A 674 -23.08 -20.82 48.70
CA VAL A 674 -23.48 -20.45 47.34
C VAL A 674 -24.74 -19.61 47.43
N ILE A 675 -24.67 -18.39 46.88
CA ILE A 675 -25.73 -17.38 46.98
C ILE A 675 -26.66 -17.44 45.78
N ASN A 676 -26.10 -17.63 44.58
CA ASN A 676 -26.86 -17.66 43.36
C ASN A 676 -26.14 -18.51 42.31
N ALA A 677 -26.88 -19.27 41.51
CA ALA A 677 -26.32 -20.04 40.40
C ALA A 677 -27.29 -20.01 39.23
N LYS A 678 -26.84 -19.48 38.09
CA LYS A 678 -27.70 -19.27 36.93
C LYS A 678 -26.99 -19.39 35.60
N ILE A 679 -27.80 -19.58 34.55
CA ILE A 679 -27.39 -19.59 33.15
C ILE A 679 -28.22 -18.54 32.43
N VAL A 680 -27.55 -17.65 31.70
CA VAL A 680 -28.15 -16.55 30.94
C VAL A 680 -27.77 -16.72 29.47
N GLU A 681 -28.76 -16.72 28.60
CA GLU A 681 -28.59 -16.87 27.16
C GLU A 681 -29.13 -15.63 26.45
N GLY A 682 -28.39 -15.14 25.45
CA GLY A 682 -28.76 -13.89 24.80
C GLY A 682 -28.02 -13.58 23.50
N LEU A 683 -28.30 -12.39 22.99
CA LEU A 683 -27.72 -11.77 21.79
C LEU A 683 -26.99 -10.48 22.16
N GLY A 684 -26.02 -10.07 21.36
CA GLY A 684 -25.27 -8.84 21.59
C GLY A 684 -24.10 -9.08 22.55
N VAL A 685 -22.89 -9.12 21.98
CA VAL A 685 -21.65 -9.33 22.73
C VAL A 685 -20.86 -8.02 22.77
N PRO A 686 -20.71 -7.37 23.93
CA PRO A 686 -19.87 -6.19 24.07
C PRO A 686 -18.42 -6.53 23.76
N ASP A 687 -17.72 -5.63 23.07
CA ASP A 687 -16.31 -5.80 22.71
C ASP A 687 -15.35 -5.20 23.74
N VAL A 688 -15.88 -4.64 24.84
CA VAL A 688 -15.12 -4.03 25.94
C VAL A 688 -14.18 -2.92 25.47
N SER A 689 -14.57 -2.22 24.38
CA SER A 689 -13.82 -1.10 23.79
C SER A 689 -13.75 0.14 24.68
N SER A 690 -14.62 0.27 25.69
CA SER A 690 -14.56 1.38 26.66
C SER A 690 -13.46 1.24 27.72
N ALA A 691 -12.71 0.12 27.72
CA ALA A 691 -11.60 -0.10 28.64
C ALA A 691 -10.58 1.04 28.57
N ARG A 692 -10.28 1.64 29.72
CA ARG A 692 -9.33 2.75 29.82
C ARG A 692 -8.48 2.67 31.08
N ARG A 693 -7.31 3.29 31.00
CA ARG A 693 -6.41 3.54 32.14
C ARG A 693 -7.04 4.57 33.10
N ILE A 694 -6.91 4.37 34.42
CA ILE A 694 -7.55 5.23 35.45
C ILE A 694 -6.67 5.58 36.67
N ASP A 695 -5.41 5.19 36.69
CA ASP A 695 -4.47 5.38 37.82
C ASP A 695 -3.80 6.75 37.89
#